data_AF-A0A2P8FNJ1-F1
#
_entry.id   AF-A0A2P8FNJ1-F1
#
_cell.length_a   1.000
_cell.length_b   1.000
_cell.length_c   1.000
_cell.angle_alpha   90.00
_cell.angle_beta   90.00
_cell.angle_gamma   90.00
#
_symmetry.space_group_name_H-M   'P 1'
#
loop_
_entity.id
_entity.type
_entity.pdbx_description
1 polymer ?
#
loop_
_entity_poly.entity_id
_entity_poly.type
_entity_poly.pdbx_seq_one_letter_code
_entity_poly.pdbx_strand_id
1 'polypeptide(L)'
;MTQLKTLAVSVLTLLSFHTIAQKRYTNALSPAESARTFQLREEFSIEPFVTEPEVLSPVDLVFDASGNAFVVEMGDYPYDAQPGRFKGRIRLLKDTNGDGKIDKSYVFADGLPSATSVLPYKDGLIVCAAPDILLLRDTNGDFKADTREVLFTGFFAKNSEAQITSMRYGVDNWIYANNSGQAGMITSPLRPDMPPLNVAGGNFRFRLDKKLFEVESGNGQFGLAMDEWGHRFYTQNTLHIQQSPIAWRYLHRHNYLPSFRSDVNISDHELEMFQKTATPYWRQQRSDRRQAKYDSLKTGFTEYARDHFTGASGGTFFGGDGFPEAFKGNVFTGEVAGNLVHRDVLKTVDGSPAFTATRDAGEKDREFLASTDPWFRPANLTTGPDGYLYVVDMYRQHIETPVSIPEDLKKDMDFANGEQYGRIWRIFPKEGEKRPAALPDLRTKTAAELGGLLEHPNQWWRLNAQRILVEKYSWKSGSDYNLIQKQEKTILPDLIKMTEHADPRTRLHAIYTLEALDGLNETIVKKALYDVHAGVREHAVILAEKYPSLLPEIIRLTDDLTPQVAYQAALSTGQFNGKEALAALAGIAEKQSENASWRLAVLSSDGGSSPEMGQLLVSRGNFFNAAAPGKLKLVEDLGYIAGARNGKNDVASLLELVNSPAVSADPQWAAAALTGISKGVKKLTNKREAEKQVSKHLQKLENHSSDAVRKQATELKKALNIN
;
A
#
# COMPACT_ATOMS: atom_id res chain seq x y z
N MET A 1 11.80 -66.53 -66.41
CA MET A 1 13.14 -66.28 -66.96
C MET A 1 13.40 -64.78 -66.97
N THR A 2 14.39 -64.36 -66.18
CA THR A 2 15.34 -63.26 -66.44
C THR A 2 14.88 -61.81 -66.67
N GLN A 3 15.24 -61.00 -65.66
CA GLN A 3 16.05 -59.77 -65.72
C GLN A 3 15.38 -58.40 -65.84
N LEU A 4 15.41 -57.71 -64.70
CA LEU A 4 15.63 -56.28 -64.51
C LEU A 4 16.68 -55.70 -65.48
N LYS A 5 16.39 -54.53 -66.07
CA LYS A 5 17.35 -53.43 -66.22
C LYS A 5 16.63 -52.08 -66.08
N THR A 6 17.26 -51.25 -65.26
CA THR A 6 16.94 -49.89 -64.84
C THR A 6 17.12 -48.88 -65.99
N LEU A 7 16.24 -47.87 -66.07
CA LEU A 7 16.62 -46.54 -66.55
C LEU A 7 15.81 -45.48 -65.79
N ALA A 8 16.53 -44.57 -65.14
CA ALA A 8 16.01 -43.49 -64.33
C ALA A 8 15.36 -42.41 -65.21
N VAL A 9 14.18 -41.92 -64.80
CA VAL A 9 13.60 -40.67 -65.27
C VAL A 9 13.36 -39.79 -64.05
N SER A 10 14.14 -38.71 -63.98
CA SER A 10 14.01 -37.64 -63.01
C SER A 10 12.67 -36.92 -63.19
N VAL A 11 11.80 -36.97 -62.18
CA VAL A 11 10.65 -36.07 -62.06
C VAL A 11 10.96 -35.08 -60.95
N LEU A 12 11.26 -33.84 -61.34
CA LEU A 12 11.22 -32.67 -60.47
C LEU A 12 9.84 -32.60 -59.81
N THR A 13 9.75 -32.94 -58.53
CA THR A 13 8.64 -32.52 -57.69
C THR A 13 9.05 -31.20 -57.03
N LEU A 14 8.47 -30.11 -57.52
CA LEU A 14 8.42 -28.81 -56.85
C LEU A 14 7.68 -28.99 -55.52
N LEU A 15 8.41 -29.41 -54.48
CA LEU A 15 8.00 -29.25 -53.09
C LEU A 15 7.99 -27.76 -52.80
N SER A 16 6.82 -27.16 -52.99
CA SER A 16 6.49 -25.87 -52.42
C SER A 16 6.48 -26.05 -50.90
N PHE A 17 7.63 -25.79 -50.28
CA PHE A 17 7.74 -25.51 -48.86
C PHE A 17 6.93 -24.24 -48.58
N HIS A 18 5.61 -24.38 -48.45
CA HIS A 18 4.88 -23.47 -47.57
C HIS A 18 5.45 -23.75 -46.18
N THR A 19 6.36 -22.87 -45.76
CA THR A 19 6.70 -22.70 -44.36
C THR A 19 5.38 -22.53 -43.63
N ILE A 20 4.91 -23.58 -42.96
CA ILE A 20 3.89 -23.47 -41.93
C ILE A 20 4.52 -22.55 -40.91
N ALA A 21 4.17 -21.26 -40.96
CA ALA A 21 4.56 -20.31 -39.94
C ALA A 21 4.10 -20.92 -38.62
N GLN A 22 5.04 -21.32 -37.75
CA GLN A 22 4.73 -21.90 -36.46
C GLN A 22 3.86 -20.89 -35.72
N LYS A 23 2.59 -21.23 -35.48
CA LYS A 23 1.64 -20.33 -34.82
C LYS A 23 2.13 -20.09 -33.39
N ARG A 24 2.75 -18.93 -33.15
CA ARG A 24 3.44 -18.60 -31.89
C ARG A 24 2.50 -18.26 -30.74
N TYR A 25 1.24 -17.94 -31.03
CA TYR A 25 0.24 -17.51 -30.04
C TYR A 25 -1.07 -18.30 -30.18
N THR A 26 -1.70 -18.58 -29.04
CA THR A 26 -3.04 -19.18 -28.98
C THR A 26 -4.11 -18.15 -29.32
N ASN A 27 -5.27 -18.64 -29.76
CA ASN A 27 -6.47 -17.81 -29.89
C ASN A 27 -7.11 -17.59 -28.51
N ALA A 28 -7.90 -16.53 -28.37
CA ALA A 28 -8.81 -16.34 -27.25
C ALA A 28 -9.76 -17.55 -27.12
N LEU A 29 -10.03 -17.95 -25.88
CA LEU A 29 -11.04 -18.94 -25.52
C LEU A 29 -12.36 -18.25 -25.20
N SER A 30 -13.49 -18.92 -25.40
CA SER A 30 -14.77 -18.46 -24.83
C SER A 30 -14.73 -18.46 -23.30
N PRO A 31 -15.62 -17.72 -22.61
CA PRO A 31 -15.67 -17.75 -21.14
C PRO A 31 -15.81 -19.17 -20.57
N ALA A 32 -16.66 -20.02 -21.17
CA ALA A 32 -16.85 -21.39 -20.71
C ALA A 32 -15.60 -22.28 -20.92
N GLU A 33 -14.84 -22.06 -21.99
CA GLU A 33 -13.58 -22.77 -22.24
C GLU A 33 -12.47 -22.29 -21.31
N SER A 34 -12.36 -20.97 -21.09
CA SER A 34 -11.40 -20.39 -20.15
C SER A 34 -11.67 -20.83 -18.71
N ALA A 35 -12.93 -20.90 -18.27
CA ALA A 35 -13.27 -21.43 -16.95
C ALA A 35 -12.79 -22.87 -16.72
N ARG A 36 -12.70 -23.69 -17.78
CA ARG A 36 -12.20 -25.08 -17.70
C ARG A 36 -10.68 -25.18 -17.59
N THR A 37 -9.94 -24.09 -17.86
CA THR A 37 -8.48 -24.07 -17.73
C THR A 37 -8.02 -23.72 -16.31
N PHE A 38 -8.94 -23.29 -15.45
CA PHE A 38 -8.67 -22.92 -14.08
C PHE A 38 -8.38 -24.13 -13.18
N GLN A 39 -7.28 -24.04 -12.46
CA GLN A 39 -6.88 -24.90 -11.35
C GLN A 39 -7.06 -24.07 -10.07
N LEU A 40 -8.22 -24.23 -9.45
CA LEU A 40 -8.64 -23.57 -8.22
C LEU A 40 -8.52 -24.55 -7.05
N ARG A 41 -8.30 -24.03 -5.85
CA ARG A 41 -8.46 -24.79 -4.60
C ARG A 41 -9.78 -25.57 -4.57
N GLU A 42 -9.69 -26.83 -4.12
CA GLU A 42 -10.73 -27.83 -4.37
C GLU A 42 -12.05 -27.53 -3.66
N GLU A 43 -12.02 -26.80 -2.54
CA GLU A 43 -13.20 -26.40 -1.79
C GLU A 43 -13.96 -25.22 -2.41
N PHE A 44 -13.46 -24.61 -3.49
CA PHE A 44 -14.08 -23.48 -4.16
C PHE A 44 -14.61 -23.81 -5.55
N SER A 45 -15.64 -23.09 -5.95
CA SER A 45 -16.12 -22.97 -7.33
C SER A 45 -15.88 -21.57 -7.85
N ILE A 46 -15.81 -21.44 -9.18
CA ILE A 46 -15.68 -20.18 -9.89
C ILE A 46 -16.70 -20.13 -11.02
N GLU A 47 -17.33 -18.97 -11.20
CA GLU A 47 -18.30 -18.72 -12.25
C GLU A 47 -18.15 -17.31 -12.83
N PRO A 48 -18.62 -17.04 -14.06
CA PRO A 48 -18.67 -15.68 -14.56
C PRO A 48 -19.72 -14.86 -13.80
N PHE A 49 -19.30 -13.70 -13.30
CA PHE A 49 -20.19 -12.65 -12.80
C PHE A 49 -20.67 -11.75 -13.94
N VAL A 50 -19.74 -11.34 -14.80
CA VAL A 50 -19.98 -10.64 -16.07
C VAL A 50 -18.89 -11.03 -17.07
N THR A 51 -19.23 -11.07 -18.34
CA THR A 51 -18.29 -11.34 -19.45
C THR A 51 -18.48 -10.31 -20.55
N GLU A 52 -17.61 -10.36 -21.56
CA GLU A 52 -17.82 -9.65 -22.80
C GLU A 52 -19.22 -9.95 -23.42
N PRO A 53 -19.86 -8.98 -24.11
CA PRO A 53 -19.39 -7.61 -24.38
C PRO A 53 -19.74 -6.58 -23.28
N GLU A 54 -20.31 -7.00 -22.16
CA GLU A 54 -20.81 -6.09 -21.11
C GLU A 54 -19.69 -5.41 -20.30
N VAL A 55 -18.48 -5.96 -20.36
CA VAL A 55 -17.29 -5.40 -19.73
C VAL A 55 -16.06 -5.59 -20.63
N LEU A 56 -15.22 -4.56 -20.75
CA LEU A 56 -14.08 -4.50 -21.66
C LEU A 56 -12.84 -3.99 -20.92
N SER A 57 -11.70 -4.68 -21.05
CA SER A 57 -10.44 -4.26 -20.42
C SER A 57 -10.54 -3.78 -18.95
N PRO A 58 -11.22 -4.54 -18.06
CA PRO A 58 -11.46 -4.10 -16.70
C PRO A 58 -10.19 -4.12 -15.86
N VAL A 59 -10.06 -3.15 -14.94
CA VAL A 59 -8.88 -3.01 -14.06
C VAL A 59 -9.21 -2.76 -12.58
N ASP A 60 -10.44 -2.35 -12.26
CA ASP A 60 -10.92 -2.18 -10.88
C ASP A 60 -12.43 -2.44 -10.82
N LEU A 61 -12.92 -2.95 -9.69
CA LEU A 61 -14.33 -3.27 -9.43
C LEU A 61 -14.70 -2.85 -8.01
N VAL A 62 -15.79 -2.11 -7.87
CA VAL A 62 -16.38 -1.77 -6.57
C VAL A 62 -17.88 -1.99 -6.55
N PHE A 63 -18.42 -2.32 -5.38
CA PHE A 63 -19.85 -2.35 -5.13
C PHE A 63 -20.26 -1.10 -4.34
N ASP A 64 -21.26 -0.37 -4.80
CA ASP A 64 -21.82 0.79 -4.10
C ASP A 64 -22.74 0.39 -2.94
N ALA A 65 -23.17 1.37 -2.15
CA ALA A 65 -24.07 1.15 -1.02
C ALA A 65 -25.46 0.57 -1.39
N SER A 66 -25.82 0.56 -2.67
CA SER A 66 -27.01 -0.06 -3.23
C SER A 66 -26.72 -1.40 -3.91
N GLY A 67 -25.49 -1.90 -3.73
CA GLY A 67 -24.90 -3.11 -4.28
C GLY A 67 -24.59 -3.06 -5.79
N ASN A 68 -24.83 -1.94 -6.48
CA ASN A 68 -24.46 -1.83 -7.89
C ASN A 68 -22.96 -2.03 -8.08
N ALA A 69 -22.57 -2.79 -9.10
CA ALA A 69 -21.18 -2.99 -9.46
C ALA A 69 -20.72 -1.92 -10.44
N PHE A 70 -19.64 -1.21 -10.11
CA PHE A 70 -18.97 -0.27 -10.98
C PHE A 70 -17.59 -0.77 -11.37
N VAL A 71 -17.28 -0.72 -12.67
CA VAL A 71 -16.03 -1.24 -13.23
C VAL A 71 -15.28 -0.14 -13.93
N VAL A 72 -13.97 -0.05 -13.69
CA VAL A 72 -13.06 0.79 -14.46
C VAL A 72 -12.60 0.01 -15.68
N GLU A 73 -12.88 0.53 -16.88
CA GLU A 73 -12.37 0.02 -18.16
C GLU A 73 -11.17 0.87 -18.60
N MET A 74 -9.97 0.30 -18.66
CA MET A 74 -8.76 1.02 -19.09
C MET A 74 -8.56 0.89 -20.61
N GLY A 75 -9.45 1.52 -21.39
CA GLY A 75 -9.44 1.41 -22.85
C GLY A 75 -8.20 1.99 -23.56
N ASP A 76 -7.40 2.81 -22.87
CA ASP A 76 -6.15 3.37 -23.44
C ASP A 76 -5.00 2.34 -23.42
N TYR A 77 -5.07 1.32 -22.55
CA TYR A 77 -4.00 0.35 -22.34
C TYR A 77 -3.70 -0.49 -23.59
N PRO A 78 -2.41 -0.74 -23.94
CA PRO A 78 -1.19 -0.41 -23.20
C PRO A 78 -0.49 0.87 -23.66
N TYR A 79 -1.20 1.76 -24.35
CA TYR A 79 -0.66 3.02 -24.84
C TYR A 79 -0.97 4.17 -23.87
N ASP A 80 -0.17 5.23 -23.91
CA ASP A 80 -0.47 6.44 -23.15
C ASP A 80 -1.76 7.08 -23.68
N ALA A 81 -2.64 7.51 -22.77
CA ALA A 81 -3.86 8.25 -23.08
C ALA A 81 -3.55 9.51 -23.91
N GLN A 82 -4.27 9.67 -25.02
CA GLN A 82 -4.06 10.80 -25.94
C GLN A 82 -5.13 11.88 -25.74
N PRO A 83 -4.75 13.14 -25.47
CA PRO A 83 -5.70 14.24 -25.32
C PRO A 83 -6.71 14.31 -26.47
N GLY A 84 -7.99 14.45 -26.12
CA GLY A 84 -9.11 14.48 -27.09
C GLY A 84 -9.55 13.11 -27.62
N ARG A 85 -8.90 12.01 -27.22
CA ARG A 85 -9.22 10.63 -27.64
C ARG A 85 -9.14 9.62 -26.50
N PHE A 86 -9.37 10.06 -25.26
CA PHE A 86 -9.34 9.20 -24.09
C PHE A 86 -10.38 8.08 -24.20
N LYS A 87 -9.94 6.84 -23.95
CA LYS A 87 -10.78 5.65 -24.08
C LYS A 87 -11.22 5.05 -22.76
N GLY A 88 -10.69 5.52 -21.63
CA GLY A 88 -11.09 5.06 -20.29
C GLY A 88 -12.56 5.35 -19.98
N ARG A 89 -13.21 4.41 -19.29
CA ARG A 89 -14.65 4.46 -18.96
C ARG A 89 -14.93 3.90 -17.58
N ILE A 90 -16.09 4.27 -17.03
CA ILE A 90 -16.71 3.59 -15.91
C ILE A 90 -17.99 2.92 -16.40
N ARG A 91 -18.13 1.62 -16.15
CA ARG A 91 -19.36 0.86 -16.39
C ARG A 91 -20.15 0.72 -15.11
N LEU A 92 -21.46 0.91 -15.19
CA LEU A 92 -22.42 0.41 -14.22
C LEU A 92 -22.94 -0.95 -14.71
N LEU A 93 -22.85 -1.96 -13.88
CA LEU A 93 -23.33 -3.31 -14.14
C LEU A 93 -24.57 -3.60 -13.29
N LYS A 94 -25.62 -4.12 -13.92
CA LYS A 94 -26.88 -4.49 -13.25
C LYS A 94 -27.25 -5.93 -13.56
N ASP A 95 -27.60 -6.65 -12.51
CA ASP A 95 -28.40 -7.86 -12.55
C ASP A 95 -29.88 -7.43 -12.49
N THR A 96 -30.63 -7.59 -13.58
CA THR A 96 -32.03 -7.15 -13.65
C THR A 96 -33.03 -8.27 -13.39
N ASN A 97 -32.57 -9.52 -13.26
CA ASN A 97 -33.41 -10.68 -13.01
C ASN A 97 -33.19 -11.32 -11.61
N GLY A 98 -32.15 -10.90 -10.89
CA GLY A 98 -31.81 -11.34 -9.54
C GLY A 98 -31.12 -12.71 -9.47
N ASP A 99 -30.61 -13.25 -10.58
CA ASP A 99 -29.97 -14.58 -10.64
C ASP A 99 -28.49 -14.58 -10.19
N GLY A 100 -27.96 -13.39 -9.88
CA GLY A 100 -26.60 -13.16 -9.44
C GLY A 100 -25.59 -12.99 -10.57
N LYS A 101 -26.04 -12.89 -11.82
CA LYS A 101 -25.24 -12.56 -13.00
C LYS A 101 -25.66 -11.23 -13.57
N ILE A 102 -24.69 -10.47 -14.06
CA ILE A 102 -24.97 -9.21 -14.73
C ILE A 102 -25.56 -9.48 -16.11
N ASP A 103 -26.69 -8.85 -16.41
CA ASP A 103 -27.38 -8.95 -17.69
C ASP A 103 -27.48 -7.61 -18.45
N LYS A 104 -27.13 -6.49 -17.81
CA LYS A 104 -27.05 -5.16 -18.43
C LYS A 104 -25.84 -4.37 -17.98
N SER A 105 -25.18 -3.71 -18.94
CA SER A 105 -24.19 -2.66 -18.67
C SER A 105 -24.64 -1.28 -19.17
N TYR A 106 -24.24 -0.24 -18.44
CA TYR A 106 -24.40 1.16 -18.82
C TYR A 106 -23.03 1.83 -18.79
N VAL A 107 -22.74 2.70 -19.76
CA VAL A 107 -21.58 3.59 -19.66
C VAL A 107 -21.95 4.71 -18.72
N PHE A 108 -21.49 4.63 -17.47
CA PHE A 108 -21.72 5.65 -16.47
C PHE A 108 -20.91 6.91 -16.78
N ALA A 109 -19.63 6.74 -17.15
CA ALA A 109 -18.78 7.84 -17.59
C ALA A 109 -17.78 7.38 -18.66
N ASP A 110 -17.42 8.27 -19.57
CA ASP A 110 -16.40 8.04 -20.59
C ASP A 110 -15.46 9.26 -20.73
N GLY A 111 -14.51 9.18 -21.68
CA GLY A 111 -13.54 10.25 -21.90
C GLY A 111 -12.61 10.47 -20.71
N LEU A 112 -12.23 9.39 -20.03
CA LEU A 112 -11.32 9.41 -18.88
C LEU A 112 -9.91 8.99 -19.31
N PRO A 113 -8.85 9.79 -19.03
CA PRO A 113 -7.48 9.41 -19.36
C PRO A 113 -6.99 8.30 -18.45
N SER A 114 -6.70 7.10 -19.01
CA SER A 114 -6.07 6.00 -18.27
C SER A 114 -6.68 5.75 -16.88
N ALA A 115 -8.01 5.76 -16.76
CA ALA A 115 -8.67 5.57 -15.48
C ALA A 115 -8.19 4.29 -14.79
N THR A 116 -7.86 4.38 -13.50
CA THR A 116 -7.16 3.30 -12.77
C THR A 116 -7.96 2.75 -11.60
N SER A 117 -8.79 3.57 -10.94
CA SER A 117 -9.51 3.19 -9.73
C SER A 117 -10.78 4.00 -9.51
N VAL A 118 -11.75 3.40 -8.82
CA VAL A 118 -13.06 4.00 -8.53
C VAL A 118 -13.47 3.72 -7.09
N LEU A 119 -14.17 4.66 -6.43
CA LEU A 119 -14.67 4.49 -5.07
C LEU A 119 -16.03 5.18 -4.91
N PRO A 120 -17.09 4.49 -4.44
CA PRO A 120 -18.38 5.14 -4.20
C PRO A 120 -18.29 6.16 -3.06
N TYR A 121 -18.84 7.36 -3.27
CA TYR A 121 -18.84 8.43 -2.28
C TYR A 121 -20.05 9.34 -2.46
N LYS A 122 -20.83 9.53 -1.39
CA LYS A 122 -22.14 10.20 -1.43
C LYS A 122 -22.95 9.67 -2.61
N ASP A 123 -23.60 10.52 -3.38
CA ASP A 123 -24.40 10.23 -4.57
C ASP A 123 -23.60 9.95 -5.85
N GLY A 124 -22.28 9.82 -5.77
CA GLY A 124 -21.43 9.63 -6.95
C GLY A 124 -20.25 8.69 -6.75
N LEU A 125 -19.28 8.83 -7.65
CA LEU A 125 -18.06 8.04 -7.69
C LEU A 125 -16.84 8.96 -7.69
N ILE A 126 -15.90 8.70 -6.80
CA ILE A 126 -14.55 9.24 -6.88
C ILE A 126 -13.78 8.36 -7.88
N VAL A 127 -13.07 8.98 -8.82
CA VAL A 127 -12.34 8.27 -9.88
C VAL A 127 -10.91 8.78 -9.99
N CYS A 128 -9.93 7.88 -9.93
CA CYS A 128 -8.55 8.17 -10.30
C CYS A 128 -8.42 8.11 -11.83
N ALA A 129 -8.14 9.25 -12.45
CA ALA A 129 -7.86 9.38 -13.88
C ALA A 129 -6.83 10.50 -14.07
N ALA A 130 -5.55 10.14 -13.90
CA ALA A 130 -4.45 11.10 -13.84
C ALA A 130 -4.46 12.04 -15.07
N PRO A 131 -4.23 13.36 -14.90
CA PRO A 131 -3.65 14.00 -13.72
C PRO A 131 -4.65 14.33 -12.60
N ASP A 132 -5.90 13.88 -12.70
CA ASP A 132 -6.97 14.26 -11.78
C ASP A 132 -7.49 13.10 -10.92
N ILE A 133 -7.99 13.44 -9.74
CA ILE A 133 -8.99 12.64 -9.02
C ILE A 133 -10.31 13.40 -9.17
N LEU A 134 -11.30 12.74 -9.76
CA LEU A 134 -12.59 13.31 -10.13
C LEU A 134 -13.69 12.85 -9.18
N LEU A 135 -14.76 13.63 -9.09
CA LEU A 135 -16.04 13.24 -8.52
C LEU A 135 -17.10 13.32 -9.63
N LEU A 136 -17.68 12.17 -9.95
CA LEU A 136 -18.67 12.00 -11.02
C LEU A 136 -20.02 11.65 -10.40
N ARG A 137 -21.10 12.32 -10.79
CA ARG A 137 -22.45 12.03 -10.29
C ARG A 137 -23.45 11.95 -11.42
N ASP A 138 -24.44 11.10 -11.21
CA ASP A 138 -25.70 11.07 -11.96
C ASP A 138 -26.76 11.79 -11.09
N THR A 139 -27.16 12.99 -11.49
CA THR A 139 -28.14 13.79 -10.73
C THR A 139 -29.58 13.63 -11.23
N ASN A 140 -29.81 12.86 -12.30
CA ASN A 140 -31.11 12.73 -12.95
C ASN A 140 -31.65 11.27 -12.98
N GLY A 141 -30.82 10.29 -12.63
CA GLY A 141 -31.17 8.88 -12.51
C GLY A 141 -31.16 8.09 -13.83
N ASP A 142 -30.53 8.61 -14.89
CA ASP A 142 -30.43 7.94 -16.20
C ASP A 142 -29.24 6.97 -16.32
N PHE A 143 -28.53 6.75 -15.21
CA PHE A 143 -27.33 5.92 -15.09
C PHE A 143 -26.09 6.47 -15.80
N LYS A 144 -26.06 7.79 -16.07
CA LYS A 144 -24.89 8.48 -16.63
C LYS A 144 -24.49 9.65 -15.75
N ALA A 145 -23.19 9.83 -15.62
CA ALA A 145 -22.65 11.00 -14.95
C ALA A 145 -22.94 12.25 -15.78
N ASP A 146 -23.73 13.16 -15.21
CA ASP A 146 -24.02 14.49 -15.77
C ASP A 146 -23.15 15.59 -15.15
N THR A 147 -22.41 15.25 -14.09
CA THR A 147 -21.42 16.14 -13.46
C THR A 147 -20.02 15.52 -13.43
N ARG A 148 -19.01 16.37 -13.58
CA ARG A 148 -17.60 16.03 -13.48
C ARG A 148 -16.85 17.13 -12.73
N GLU A 149 -16.54 16.87 -11.46
CA GLU A 149 -15.83 17.81 -10.58
C GLU A 149 -14.39 17.32 -10.35
N VAL A 150 -13.42 18.23 -10.35
CA VAL A 150 -12.04 17.91 -9.97
C VAL A 150 -11.89 18.06 -8.45
N LEU A 151 -11.57 16.98 -7.75
CA LEU A 151 -11.25 17.00 -6.32
C LEU A 151 -9.78 17.35 -6.09
N PHE A 152 -8.90 16.74 -6.87
CA PHE A 152 -7.45 16.94 -6.80
C PHE A 152 -6.86 16.88 -8.21
N THR A 153 -5.83 17.68 -8.48
CA THR A 153 -5.12 17.68 -9.77
C THR A 153 -3.61 17.84 -9.55
N GLY A 154 -2.82 17.46 -10.57
CA GLY A 154 -1.36 17.60 -10.59
C GLY A 154 -0.60 16.29 -10.41
N PHE A 155 -1.29 15.14 -10.51
CA PHE A 155 -0.66 13.81 -10.45
C PHE A 155 0.11 13.48 -11.73
N PHE A 156 1.08 12.58 -11.61
CA PHE A 156 1.80 12.02 -12.75
C PHE A 156 0.85 11.26 -13.68
N ALA A 157 0.82 11.63 -14.97
CA ALA A 157 -0.17 11.19 -15.95
C ALA A 157 0.47 10.50 -17.18
N LYS A 158 1.58 9.80 -16.98
CA LYS A 158 2.23 8.95 -17.99
C LYS A 158 2.43 7.56 -17.40
N ASN A 159 2.68 6.55 -18.23
CA ASN A 159 2.88 5.16 -17.80
C ASN A 159 1.76 4.67 -16.86
N SER A 160 0.74 4.00 -17.41
CA SER A 160 -0.43 3.49 -16.67
C SER A 160 -0.11 2.66 -15.43
N GLU A 161 1.06 2.01 -15.35
CA GLU A 161 1.49 1.20 -14.20
C GLU A 161 1.91 2.03 -12.97
N ALA A 162 2.20 3.33 -13.16
CA ALA A 162 2.78 4.21 -12.14
C ALA A 162 1.88 5.40 -11.76
N GLN A 163 0.65 5.45 -12.27
CA GLN A 163 -0.30 6.52 -11.97
C GLN A 163 -0.97 6.32 -10.61
N ILE A 164 -1.59 7.40 -10.10
CA ILE A 164 -2.43 7.34 -8.89
C ILE A 164 -3.52 6.27 -9.07
N THR A 165 -3.67 5.35 -8.11
CA THR A 165 -4.53 4.15 -8.25
C THR A 165 -4.93 3.52 -6.91
N SER A 166 -5.72 2.44 -6.97
CA SER A 166 -6.08 1.54 -5.87
C SER A 166 -6.66 2.24 -4.64
N MET A 167 -7.72 3.02 -4.83
CA MET A 167 -8.37 3.72 -3.71
C MET A 167 -8.99 2.74 -2.70
N ARG A 168 -8.77 2.99 -1.41
CA ARG A 168 -9.37 2.24 -0.29
C ARG A 168 -9.88 3.19 0.80
N TYR A 169 -11.13 3.00 1.23
CA TYR A 169 -11.69 3.72 2.38
C TYR A 169 -11.31 3.00 3.67
N GLY A 170 -10.59 3.69 4.55
CA GLY A 170 -10.14 3.16 5.84
C GLY A 170 -11.17 3.34 6.96
N VAL A 171 -11.04 2.52 8.01
CA VAL A 171 -11.85 2.64 9.23
C VAL A 171 -11.66 3.98 9.95
N ASP A 172 -10.57 4.68 9.69
CA ASP A 172 -10.25 6.02 10.19
C ASP A 172 -10.88 7.17 9.38
N ASN A 173 -11.75 6.83 8.43
CA ASN A 173 -12.42 7.72 7.47
C ASN A 173 -11.50 8.36 6.42
N TRP A 174 -10.24 7.95 6.33
CA TRP A 174 -9.35 8.38 5.25
C TRP A 174 -9.53 7.52 4.01
N ILE A 175 -9.40 8.13 2.83
CA ILE A 175 -9.24 7.42 1.56
C ILE A 175 -7.77 7.41 1.22
N TYR A 176 -7.22 6.23 0.97
CA TYR A 176 -5.83 6.00 0.64
C TYR A 176 -5.70 5.62 -0.83
N ALA A 177 -4.66 6.11 -1.51
CA ALA A 177 -4.35 5.81 -2.90
C ALA A 177 -2.84 5.61 -3.09
N ASN A 178 -2.49 4.64 -3.92
CA ASN A 178 -1.13 4.37 -4.33
C ASN A 178 -0.68 5.37 -5.39
N ASN A 179 0.53 5.92 -5.27
CA ASN A 179 1.10 6.89 -6.21
C ASN A 179 2.45 6.42 -6.80
N SER A 180 2.89 5.19 -6.51
CA SER A 180 4.19 4.65 -6.95
C SER A 180 5.39 5.55 -6.56
N GLY A 181 5.24 6.44 -5.57
CA GLY A 181 6.23 7.45 -5.22
C GLY A 181 6.49 8.51 -6.30
N GLN A 182 5.61 8.64 -7.31
CA GLN A 182 5.78 9.60 -8.40
C GLN A 182 5.73 11.05 -7.92
N ALA A 183 6.48 11.91 -8.60
CA ALA A 183 6.45 13.34 -8.32
C ALA A 183 5.14 13.96 -8.83
N GLY A 184 4.61 14.92 -8.07
CA GLY A 184 3.42 15.68 -8.41
C GLY A 184 3.25 16.85 -7.44
N MET A 185 2.64 17.94 -7.92
CA MET A 185 2.32 19.11 -7.11
C MET A 185 0.81 19.24 -7.01
N ILE A 186 0.24 18.66 -5.96
CA ILE A 186 -1.20 18.43 -5.87
C ILE A 186 -1.91 19.66 -5.33
N THR A 187 -2.97 20.08 -6.03
CA THR A 187 -3.87 21.15 -5.60
C THR A 187 -5.30 20.64 -5.54
N SER A 188 -6.13 21.31 -4.73
CA SER A 188 -7.56 20.97 -4.58
C SER A 188 -8.42 22.22 -4.58
N PRO A 189 -9.50 22.28 -5.39
CA PRO A 189 -10.51 23.33 -5.29
C PRO A 189 -11.19 23.41 -3.91
N LEU A 190 -11.11 22.35 -3.09
CA LEU A 190 -11.66 22.33 -1.73
C LEU A 190 -10.84 23.16 -0.73
N ARG A 191 -9.56 23.43 -1.06
CA ARG A 191 -8.59 24.18 -0.25
C ARG A 191 -7.74 25.09 -1.14
N PRO A 192 -8.36 26.12 -1.77
CA PRO A 192 -7.63 27.06 -2.63
C PRO A 192 -6.62 27.92 -1.85
N ASP A 193 -6.73 27.92 -0.52
CA ASP A 193 -5.82 28.58 0.42
C ASP A 193 -4.50 27.83 0.66
N MET A 194 -4.43 26.54 0.31
CA MET A 194 -3.23 25.73 0.53
C MET A 194 -2.25 25.81 -0.64
N PRO A 195 -0.92 25.84 -0.37
CA PRO A 195 0.08 25.69 -1.42
C PRO A 195 0.01 24.27 -2.02
N PRO A 196 0.49 24.08 -3.27
CA PRO A 196 0.57 22.75 -3.88
C PRO A 196 1.39 21.78 -3.02
N LEU A 197 0.84 20.58 -2.79
CA LEU A 197 1.48 19.52 -2.00
C LEU A 197 2.41 18.69 -2.88
N ASN A 198 3.70 18.61 -2.52
CA ASN A 198 4.63 17.70 -3.18
C ASN A 198 4.43 16.26 -2.68
N VAL A 199 4.04 15.35 -3.57
CA VAL A 199 3.78 13.93 -3.24
C VAL A 199 4.93 12.99 -3.63
N ALA A 200 6.07 13.52 -4.07
CA ALA A 200 7.22 12.71 -4.46
C ALA A 200 7.70 11.79 -3.33
N GLY A 201 7.92 10.52 -3.66
CA GLY A 201 8.41 9.51 -2.72
C GLY A 201 7.35 8.86 -1.83
N GLY A 202 6.09 9.29 -1.90
CA GLY A 202 5.00 8.72 -1.11
C GLY A 202 3.73 8.41 -1.91
N ASN A 203 2.83 7.73 -1.24
CA ASN A 203 1.42 7.54 -1.57
C ASN A 203 0.60 8.78 -1.18
N PHE A 204 -0.69 8.78 -1.47
CA PHE A 204 -1.58 9.91 -1.21
C PHE A 204 -2.77 9.49 -0.36
N ARG A 205 -3.22 10.34 0.55
CA ARG A 205 -4.47 10.13 1.29
C ARG A 205 -5.26 11.41 1.48
N PHE A 206 -6.58 11.29 1.60
CA PHE A 206 -7.48 12.44 1.78
C PHE A 206 -8.73 12.10 2.59
N ARG A 207 -9.32 13.13 3.21
CA ARG A 207 -10.56 13.12 4.00
C ARG A 207 -11.47 14.25 3.53
N LEU A 208 -12.55 13.91 2.84
CA LEU A 208 -13.44 14.91 2.24
C LEU A 208 -14.37 15.59 3.27
N ASP A 209 -14.75 14.88 4.33
CA ASP A 209 -15.56 15.41 5.43
C ASP A 209 -14.85 16.56 6.17
N LYS A 210 -13.52 16.46 6.33
CA LYS A 210 -12.66 17.48 6.97
C LYS A 210 -11.84 18.33 5.99
N LYS A 211 -11.99 18.11 4.67
CA LYS A 211 -11.21 18.79 3.62
C LYS A 211 -9.70 18.69 3.84
N LEU A 212 -9.23 17.50 4.22
CA LEU A 212 -7.83 17.18 4.48
C LEU A 212 -7.25 16.36 3.31
N PHE A 213 -5.98 16.57 3.01
CA PHE A 213 -5.21 15.73 2.10
C PHE A 213 -3.72 15.87 2.41
N GLU A 214 -2.99 14.76 2.32
CA GLU A 214 -1.57 14.70 2.66
C GLU A 214 -0.86 13.53 1.99
N VAL A 215 0.47 13.56 2.04
CA VAL A 215 1.32 12.44 1.62
C VAL A 215 1.24 11.33 2.65
N GLU A 216 1.33 10.10 2.20
CA GLU A 216 1.33 8.91 3.03
C GLU A 216 2.52 8.00 2.65
N SER A 217 3.06 7.25 3.62
CA SER A 217 4.14 6.30 3.40
C SER A 217 3.68 5.16 2.52
N GLY A 218 4.64 4.55 1.84
CA GLY A 218 4.41 3.56 0.81
C GLY A 218 4.68 4.12 -0.57
N ASN A 219 5.04 3.23 -1.48
CA ASN A 219 5.25 3.51 -2.89
C ASN A 219 4.60 2.43 -3.76
N GLY A 220 3.44 1.95 -3.33
CA GLY A 220 2.68 0.93 -4.03
C GLY A 220 2.34 1.36 -5.46
N GLN A 221 2.36 0.39 -6.36
CA GLN A 221 1.94 0.55 -7.76
C GLN A 221 0.48 0.10 -7.89
N PHE A 222 0.20 -0.88 -8.74
CA PHE A 222 -1.13 -1.36 -9.05
C PHE A 222 -1.61 -2.40 -8.03
N GLY A 223 -1.83 -1.99 -6.77
CA GLY A 223 -2.24 -2.90 -5.70
C GLY A 223 -2.20 -2.33 -4.28
N LEU A 224 -3.35 -2.24 -3.63
CA LEU A 224 -3.47 -1.83 -2.22
C LEU A 224 -4.55 -2.65 -1.50
N ALA A 225 -4.10 -3.50 -0.57
CA ALA A 225 -4.93 -4.18 0.42
C ALA A 225 -4.89 -3.40 1.75
N MET A 226 -5.99 -3.46 2.49
CA MET A 226 -6.11 -2.86 3.81
C MET A 226 -6.89 -3.80 4.73
N ASP A 227 -6.33 -4.15 5.87
CA ASP A 227 -7.00 -5.03 6.84
C ASP A 227 -8.09 -4.29 7.63
N GLU A 228 -8.75 -5.01 8.54
CA GLU A 228 -9.80 -4.46 9.40
C GLU A 228 -9.29 -3.41 10.41
N TRP A 229 -7.96 -3.26 10.54
CA TRP A 229 -7.27 -2.39 11.49
C TRP A 229 -6.49 -1.26 10.79
N GLY A 230 -6.69 -1.07 9.49
CA GLY A 230 -6.05 -0.01 8.72
C GLY A 230 -4.58 -0.24 8.38
N HIS A 231 -4.02 -1.43 8.62
CA HIS A 231 -2.71 -1.79 8.09
C HIS A 231 -2.78 -1.93 6.58
N ARG A 232 -1.78 -1.38 5.89
CA ARG A 232 -1.75 -1.27 4.42
C ARG A 232 -0.68 -2.18 3.84
N PHE A 233 -1.09 -2.99 2.88
CA PHE A 233 -0.22 -3.91 2.14
C PHE A 233 -0.32 -3.59 0.65
N TYR A 234 0.81 -3.43 -0.02
CA TYR A 234 0.82 -2.98 -1.41
C TYR A 234 1.82 -3.74 -2.26
N THR A 235 1.57 -3.73 -3.56
CA THR A 235 2.39 -4.40 -4.55
C THR A 235 3.32 -3.42 -5.27
N GLN A 236 4.42 -3.95 -5.78
CA GLN A 236 5.13 -3.42 -6.94
C GLN A 236 5.29 -4.57 -7.93
N ASN A 237 5.57 -4.30 -9.20
CA ASN A 237 5.62 -5.31 -10.27
C ASN A 237 6.30 -6.64 -9.85
N THR A 238 7.49 -6.59 -9.27
CA THR A 238 8.26 -7.78 -8.85
C THR A 238 8.05 -8.14 -7.36
N LEU A 239 7.46 -7.27 -6.56
CA LEU A 239 7.26 -7.47 -5.12
C LEU A 239 5.75 -7.57 -4.83
N HIS A 240 5.27 -8.79 -4.66
CA HIS A 240 3.84 -9.07 -4.52
C HIS A 240 3.22 -8.63 -3.19
N ILE A 241 4.03 -8.35 -2.17
CA ILE A 241 3.52 -7.83 -0.90
C ILE A 241 4.59 -7.06 -0.11
N GLN A 242 4.26 -5.81 0.22
CA GLN A 242 5.07 -4.93 1.06
C GLN A 242 4.18 -4.23 2.09
N GLN A 243 4.79 -3.74 3.16
CA GLN A 243 4.14 -2.95 4.19
C GLN A 243 5.01 -1.74 4.55
N SER A 244 4.38 -0.59 4.83
CA SER A 244 5.02 0.51 5.56
C SER A 244 4.40 0.60 6.96
N PRO A 245 5.11 0.18 8.03
CA PRO A 245 4.56 0.15 9.39
C PRO A 245 4.48 1.54 10.05
N ILE A 246 5.04 2.58 9.43
CA ILE A 246 5.04 3.95 9.95
C ILE A 246 4.39 4.91 8.95
N ALA A 247 3.44 5.71 9.42
CA ALA A 247 2.77 6.72 8.60
C ALA A 247 3.68 7.92 8.31
N TRP A 248 3.46 8.57 7.17
CA TRP A 248 4.35 9.65 6.65
C TRP A 248 4.53 10.79 7.64
N ARG A 249 3.44 11.16 8.32
CA ARG A 249 3.40 12.25 9.32
C ARG A 249 4.36 12.04 10.48
N TYR A 250 4.67 10.78 10.85
CA TYR A 250 5.65 10.50 11.91
C TYR A 250 7.07 10.62 11.38
N LEU A 251 7.34 10.07 10.21
CA LEU A 251 8.64 10.15 9.54
C LEU A 251 9.09 11.59 9.27
N HIS A 252 8.13 12.46 8.93
CA HIS A 252 8.40 13.83 8.47
C HIS A 252 8.07 14.91 9.51
N ARG A 253 8.16 14.59 10.80
CA ARG A 253 8.13 15.61 11.87
C ARG A 253 9.31 16.59 11.74
N HIS A 254 10.44 16.12 11.20
CA HIS A 254 11.57 16.95 10.82
C HIS A 254 12.32 16.38 9.61
N ASN A 255 13.11 17.22 8.93
CA ASN A 255 13.72 16.89 7.63
C ASN A 255 15.15 16.31 7.69
N TYR A 256 15.61 15.88 8.87
CA TYR A 256 17.03 15.58 9.11
C TYR A 256 17.36 14.09 9.21
N LEU A 257 16.39 13.20 8.97
CA LEU A 257 16.65 11.75 9.00
C LEU A 257 17.63 11.34 7.88
N PRO A 258 18.51 10.35 8.14
CA PRO A 258 19.42 9.84 7.12
C PRO A 258 18.70 9.10 5.98
N SER A 259 17.52 8.55 6.27
CA SER A 259 16.63 7.89 5.33
C SER A 259 15.19 7.98 5.84
N PHE A 260 14.25 8.22 4.93
CA PHE A 260 12.81 8.17 5.20
C PHE A 260 12.17 6.85 4.71
N ARG A 261 12.96 5.93 4.14
CA ARG A 261 12.44 4.65 3.65
C ARG A 261 11.94 3.80 4.81
N SER A 262 10.66 3.42 4.75
CA SER A 262 10.00 2.57 5.73
C SER A 262 9.38 1.30 5.15
N ASP A 263 9.41 1.13 3.83
CA ASP A 263 8.85 -0.04 3.16
C ASP A 263 9.63 -1.31 3.50
N VAL A 264 8.90 -2.35 3.89
CA VAL A 264 9.41 -3.69 4.19
C VAL A 264 8.76 -4.67 3.23
N ASN A 265 9.57 -5.49 2.55
CA ASN A 265 9.07 -6.71 1.91
C ASN A 265 8.74 -7.72 3.00
N ILE A 266 7.48 -8.12 3.10
CA ILE A 266 7.00 -8.97 4.19
C ILE A 266 6.88 -10.44 3.79
N SER A 267 7.16 -10.81 2.54
CA SER A 267 7.18 -12.20 2.09
C SER A 267 8.29 -12.99 2.78
N ASP A 268 7.95 -14.13 3.40
CA ASP A 268 8.93 -15.09 3.93
C ASP A 268 9.30 -16.22 2.96
N HIS A 269 8.62 -16.29 1.84
CA HIS A 269 9.00 -17.13 0.71
C HIS A 269 9.67 -16.28 -0.36
N GLU A 270 10.49 -16.95 -1.18
CA GLU A 270 11.04 -16.35 -2.38
C GLU A 270 9.91 -15.85 -3.31
N LEU A 271 10.29 -15.09 -4.33
CA LEU A 271 9.36 -14.59 -5.34
C LEU A 271 8.81 -15.69 -6.27
N GLU A 272 8.91 -16.96 -5.89
CA GLU A 272 8.47 -18.11 -6.66
C GLU A 272 6.94 -18.16 -6.78
N MET A 273 6.46 -18.47 -7.97
CA MET A 273 5.05 -18.69 -8.29
C MET A 273 4.85 -19.97 -9.11
N PHE A 274 3.74 -20.67 -8.88
CA PHE A 274 3.41 -21.96 -9.51
C PHE A 274 2.55 -21.79 -10.76
N GLN A 275 3.06 -21.03 -11.73
CA GLN A 275 2.39 -20.80 -13.02
C GLN A 275 2.24 -22.09 -13.85
N LYS A 276 1.16 -22.17 -14.63
CA LYS A 276 0.82 -23.34 -15.46
C LYS A 276 0.99 -23.10 -16.95
N THR A 277 1.05 -21.85 -17.38
CA THR A 277 1.25 -21.47 -18.77
C THR A 277 2.69 -21.68 -19.21
N ALA A 278 2.87 -21.92 -20.51
CA ALA A 278 4.21 -21.97 -21.09
C ALA A 278 4.81 -20.56 -21.16
N THR A 279 6.13 -20.45 -20.98
CA THR A 279 6.81 -19.16 -21.11
C THR A 279 6.64 -18.61 -22.53
N PRO A 280 6.14 -17.38 -22.72
CA PRO A 280 6.08 -16.78 -24.05
C PRO A 280 7.47 -16.71 -24.68
N TYR A 281 7.59 -17.08 -25.96
CA TYR A 281 8.90 -17.16 -26.64
C TYR A 281 9.68 -15.84 -26.57
N TRP A 282 8.98 -14.70 -26.73
CA TRP A 282 9.59 -13.38 -26.71
C TRP A 282 10.10 -13.04 -25.32
N ARG A 283 9.41 -13.49 -24.27
CA ARG A 283 9.78 -13.25 -22.87
C ARG A 283 11.05 -14.02 -22.53
N GLN A 284 11.12 -15.30 -22.95
CA GLN A 284 12.34 -16.10 -22.82
C GLN A 284 13.53 -15.41 -23.51
N GLN A 285 13.40 -15.04 -24.79
CA GLN A 285 14.49 -14.39 -25.52
C GLN A 285 14.90 -13.05 -24.91
N ARG A 286 13.93 -12.24 -24.44
CA ARG A 286 14.22 -10.98 -23.75
C ARG A 286 15.01 -11.24 -22.46
N SER A 287 14.58 -12.23 -21.68
CA SER A 287 15.24 -12.57 -20.41
C SER A 287 16.66 -13.09 -20.63
N ASP A 288 16.88 -13.95 -21.63
CA ASP A 288 18.22 -14.44 -21.98
C ASP A 288 19.16 -13.27 -22.36
N ARG A 289 18.66 -12.29 -23.15
CA ARG A 289 19.43 -11.09 -23.51
C ARG A 289 19.76 -10.21 -22.29
N ARG A 290 18.83 -10.07 -21.35
CA ARG A 290 19.04 -9.32 -20.11
C ARG A 290 20.05 -10.04 -19.21
N GLN A 291 19.95 -11.35 -19.08
CA GLN A 291 20.91 -12.16 -18.33
C GLN A 291 22.32 -12.01 -18.90
N ALA A 292 22.48 -12.17 -20.23
CA ALA A 292 23.77 -11.98 -20.89
C ALA A 292 24.36 -10.58 -20.63
N LYS A 293 23.51 -9.54 -20.57
CA LYS A 293 23.93 -8.20 -20.19
C LYS A 293 24.37 -8.13 -18.73
N TYR A 294 23.61 -8.70 -17.79
CA TYR A 294 23.98 -8.76 -16.37
C TYR A 294 25.28 -9.51 -16.13
N ASP A 295 25.48 -10.63 -16.81
CA ASP A 295 26.72 -11.42 -16.78
C ASP A 295 27.91 -10.60 -17.30
N SER A 296 27.72 -9.90 -18.42
CA SER A 296 28.77 -9.03 -18.98
C SER A 296 29.16 -7.88 -18.03
N LEU A 297 28.19 -7.39 -17.25
CA LEU A 297 28.37 -6.36 -16.25
C LEU A 297 28.76 -6.92 -14.86
N LYS A 298 28.84 -8.25 -14.72
CA LYS A 298 29.15 -8.96 -13.47
C LYS A 298 28.29 -8.50 -12.28
N THR A 299 27.01 -8.24 -12.54
CA THR A 299 26.12 -7.69 -11.50
C THR A 299 25.72 -8.73 -10.46
N GLY A 300 25.78 -10.02 -10.81
CA GLY A 300 25.27 -11.12 -9.98
C GLY A 300 23.74 -11.24 -9.97
N PHE A 301 23.04 -10.45 -10.79
CA PHE A 301 21.58 -10.54 -10.92
C PHE A 301 21.17 -11.71 -11.83
N THR A 302 20.15 -12.44 -11.39
CA THR A 302 19.47 -13.48 -12.18
C THR A 302 18.16 -12.91 -12.74
N GLU A 303 17.98 -12.98 -14.04
CA GLU A 303 16.73 -12.66 -14.73
C GLU A 303 15.88 -13.93 -14.84
N TYR A 304 14.63 -13.83 -14.40
CA TYR A 304 13.66 -14.91 -14.48
C TYR A 304 12.63 -14.62 -15.57
N ALA A 305 12.49 -15.53 -16.53
CA ALA A 305 11.46 -15.44 -17.56
C ALA A 305 10.09 -15.96 -17.07
N ARG A 306 10.11 -16.73 -15.98
CA ARG A 306 9.07 -17.69 -15.61
C ARG A 306 9.18 -18.03 -14.12
N ASP A 307 8.09 -18.53 -13.55
CA ASP A 307 7.98 -19.04 -12.17
C ASP A 307 8.39 -18.06 -11.07
N HIS A 308 8.58 -16.78 -11.39
CA HIS A 308 8.83 -15.71 -10.43
C HIS A 308 7.92 -14.51 -10.69
N PHE A 309 7.50 -13.80 -9.64
CA PHE A 309 6.68 -12.59 -9.76
C PHE A 309 7.36 -11.55 -10.67
N THR A 310 6.63 -11.13 -11.70
CA THR A 310 7.09 -10.08 -12.64
C THR A 310 6.01 -9.03 -12.93
N GLY A 311 4.75 -9.35 -12.70
CA GLY A 311 3.59 -8.47 -12.81
C GLY A 311 2.59 -8.73 -11.69
N ALA A 312 3.04 -8.63 -10.43
CA ALA A 312 2.13 -8.58 -9.31
C ALA A 312 1.17 -7.39 -9.47
N SER A 313 -0.12 -7.66 -9.31
CA SER A 313 -1.22 -6.77 -9.65
C SER A 313 -2.39 -6.96 -8.70
N GLY A 314 -3.17 -5.90 -8.51
CA GLY A 314 -4.20 -5.86 -7.49
C GLY A 314 -3.62 -6.11 -6.10
N GLY A 315 -4.42 -6.68 -5.22
CA GLY A 315 -4.06 -6.91 -3.83
C GLY A 315 -5.27 -6.61 -2.98
N THR A 316 -5.89 -7.67 -2.47
CA THR A 316 -7.14 -7.56 -1.71
C THR A 316 -7.04 -8.37 -0.44
N PHE A 317 -7.22 -7.68 0.68
CA PHE A 317 -7.46 -8.31 1.97
C PHE A 317 -8.87 -8.90 1.97
N PHE A 318 -8.99 -10.16 2.36
CA PHE A 318 -10.28 -10.83 2.43
C PHE A 318 -10.96 -10.60 3.79
N GLY A 319 -11.75 -9.54 3.85
CA GLY A 319 -12.67 -9.20 4.96
C GLY A 319 -14.09 -9.74 4.79
N GLY A 320 -14.30 -10.64 3.83
CA GLY A 320 -15.59 -11.27 3.55
C GLY A 320 -15.93 -12.36 4.56
N ASP A 321 -17.23 -12.63 4.72
CA ASP A 321 -17.75 -13.63 5.64
C ASP A 321 -18.31 -14.88 4.92
N GLY A 322 -18.08 -14.98 3.61
CA GLY A 322 -18.57 -16.07 2.78
C GLY A 322 -17.59 -17.23 2.63
N PHE A 323 -16.28 -17.04 2.87
CA PHE A 323 -15.29 -18.13 2.80
C PHE A 323 -15.12 -18.85 4.15
N PRO A 324 -14.53 -20.06 4.17
CA PRO A 324 -14.11 -20.70 5.40
C PRO A 324 -13.17 -19.81 6.22
N GLU A 325 -13.18 -20.00 7.55
CA GLU A 325 -12.43 -19.15 8.49
C GLU A 325 -10.93 -19.04 8.17
N ALA A 326 -10.32 -20.12 7.65
CA ALA A 326 -8.90 -20.16 7.28
C ALA A 326 -8.48 -19.18 6.14
N PHE A 327 -9.45 -18.53 5.49
CA PHE A 327 -9.21 -17.53 4.44
C PHE A 327 -9.46 -16.10 4.91
N LYS A 328 -10.12 -15.90 6.05
CA LYS A 328 -10.33 -14.58 6.61
C LYS A 328 -9.01 -13.99 7.05
N GLY A 329 -8.78 -12.73 6.68
CA GLY A 329 -7.53 -12.06 7.03
C GLY A 329 -6.39 -12.24 6.02
N ASN A 330 -6.60 -13.03 4.96
CA ASN A 330 -5.58 -13.31 3.97
C ASN A 330 -5.54 -12.24 2.88
N VAL A 331 -4.39 -12.11 2.22
CA VAL A 331 -4.21 -11.21 1.08
C VAL A 331 -4.15 -12.03 -0.20
N PHE A 332 -4.92 -11.61 -1.20
CA PHE A 332 -4.92 -12.21 -2.53
C PHE A 332 -4.35 -11.24 -3.54
N THR A 333 -3.34 -11.69 -4.30
CA THR A 333 -2.62 -10.87 -5.28
C THR A 333 -2.69 -11.54 -6.64
N GLY A 334 -3.12 -10.81 -7.66
CA GLY A 334 -3.08 -11.28 -9.04
C GLY A 334 -1.67 -11.23 -9.59
N GLU A 335 -1.30 -12.19 -10.44
CA GLU A 335 -0.11 -12.14 -11.27
C GLU A 335 -0.56 -12.24 -12.73
N VAL A 336 -0.55 -11.08 -13.42
CA VAL A 336 -1.06 -10.97 -14.79
C VAL A 336 -0.15 -11.62 -15.82
N ALA A 337 1.16 -11.68 -15.59
CA ALA A 337 2.15 -12.27 -16.49
C ALA A 337 2.21 -13.80 -16.43
N GLY A 338 1.89 -14.40 -15.27
CA GLY A 338 1.87 -15.82 -14.93
C GLY A 338 0.48 -16.44 -14.87
N ASN A 339 -0.58 -15.63 -15.07
CA ASN A 339 -1.97 -16.08 -15.24
C ASN A 339 -2.53 -16.78 -13.98
N LEU A 340 -2.33 -16.18 -12.80
CA LEU A 340 -2.67 -16.78 -11.50
C LEU A 340 -3.08 -15.75 -10.44
N VAL A 341 -3.72 -16.21 -9.37
CA VAL A 341 -3.95 -15.49 -8.13
C VAL A 341 -3.20 -16.21 -7.02
N HIS A 342 -2.28 -15.48 -6.40
CA HIS A 342 -1.52 -15.89 -5.24
C HIS A 342 -2.26 -15.54 -3.95
N ARG A 343 -2.06 -16.32 -2.88
CA ARG A 343 -2.64 -16.07 -1.56
C ARG A 343 -1.56 -16.12 -0.47
N ASP A 344 -1.57 -15.08 0.35
CA ASP A 344 -0.73 -14.93 1.53
C ASP A 344 -1.55 -14.99 2.82
N VAL A 345 -1.03 -15.71 3.81
CA VAL A 345 -1.51 -15.67 5.19
C VAL A 345 -0.65 -14.68 5.97
N LEU A 346 -1.27 -13.63 6.52
CA LEU A 346 -0.57 -12.64 7.33
C LEU A 346 -0.34 -13.16 8.76
N LYS A 347 0.88 -12.99 9.26
CA LYS A 347 1.29 -13.37 10.62
C LYS A 347 2.00 -12.22 11.31
N THR A 348 1.71 -12.05 12.59
CA THR A 348 2.48 -11.16 13.46
C THR A 348 3.84 -11.78 13.79
N VAL A 349 4.86 -10.94 13.95
CA VAL A 349 6.22 -11.37 14.33
C VAL A 349 6.62 -10.69 15.62
N ASP A 350 7.16 -11.48 16.55
CA ASP A 350 7.61 -10.98 17.86
C ASP A 350 8.62 -9.83 17.70
N GLY A 351 8.38 -8.73 18.42
CA GLY A 351 9.23 -7.54 18.40
C GLY A 351 9.23 -6.73 17.10
N SER A 352 8.46 -7.13 16.07
CA SER A 352 8.36 -6.43 14.79
C SER A 352 6.99 -5.79 14.60
N PRO A 353 6.92 -4.49 14.25
CA PRO A 353 5.65 -3.87 13.86
C PRO A 353 5.17 -4.30 12.47
N ALA A 354 6.07 -4.86 11.65
CA ALA A 354 5.72 -5.40 10.35
C ALA A 354 5.24 -6.85 10.48
N PHE A 355 4.25 -7.21 9.67
CA PHE A 355 3.78 -8.58 9.51
C PHE A 355 4.77 -9.40 8.68
N THR A 356 4.52 -10.70 8.63
CA THR A 356 5.07 -11.61 7.63
C THR A 356 3.93 -12.21 6.82
N ALA A 357 4.12 -12.29 5.52
CA ALA A 357 3.25 -12.99 4.58
C ALA A 357 3.84 -14.37 4.30
N THR A 358 3.04 -15.41 4.54
CA THR A 358 3.44 -16.81 4.37
C THR A 358 2.45 -17.54 3.47
N ARG A 359 2.96 -18.40 2.60
CA ARG A 359 2.14 -19.42 1.91
C ARG A 359 1.46 -20.35 2.91
N ASP A 360 0.19 -20.63 2.67
CA ASP A 360 -0.52 -21.64 3.45
C ASP A 360 0.10 -23.04 3.25
N ALA A 361 -0.07 -23.90 4.25
CA ALA A 361 0.48 -25.25 4.22
C ALA A 361 -0.06 -26.08 3.03
N GLY A 362 -1.29 -25.82 2.58
CA GLY A 362 -1.91 -26.48 1.42
C GLY A 362 -1.55 -25.88 0.06
N GLU A 363 -0.73 -24.82 0.01
CA GLU A 363 -0.40 -24.04 -1.21
C GLU A 363 1.12 -23.90 -1.42
N LYS A 364 1.89 -24.88 -0.92
CA LYS A 364 3.36 -24.91 -1.06
C LYS A 364 3.85 -25.37 -2.45
N ASP A 365 2.98 -25.93 -3.27
CA ASP A 365 3.29 -26.47 -4.60
C ASP A 365 2.28 -26.05 -5.69
N ARG A 366 1.42 -25.09 -5.35
CA ARG A 366 0.31 -24.60 -6.17
C ARG A 366 -0.10 -23.19 -5.76
N GLU A 367 -0.83 -22.53 -6.63
CA GLU A 367 -1.48 -21.26 -6.31
C GLU A 367 -2.93 -21.45 -5.88
N PHE A 368 -3.52 -20.41 -5.29
CA PHE A 368 -4.94 -20.39 -4.95
C PHE A 368 -5.79 -20.60 -6.22
N LEU A 369 -5.47 -19.86 -7.28
CA LEU A 369 -6.01 -20.03 -8.63
C LEU A 369 -4.88 -19.91 -9.66
N ALA A 370 -4.74 -20.88 -10.56
CA ALA A 370 -3.86 -20.75 -11.73
C ALA A 370 -4.60 -21.17 -13.00
N SER A 371 -4.24 -20.60 -14.14
CA SER A 371 -4.85 -20.94 -15.44
C SER A 371 -3.82 -21.54 -16.39
N THR A 372 -4.25 -22.48 -17.25
CA THR A 372 -3.46 -22.88 -18.44
C THR A 372 -3.77 -22.02 -19.67
N ASP A 373 -4.73 -21.10 -19.57
CA ASP A 373 -5.03 -20.10 -20.61
C ASP A 373 -4.09 -18.89 -20.49
N PRO A 374 -3.18 -18.66 -21.46
CA PRO A 374 -2.25 -17.54 -21.40
C PRO A 374 -2.91 -16.17 -21.58
N TRP A 375 -4.21 -16.11 -21.92
CA TRP A 375 -4.95 -14.86 -22.03
C TRP A 375 -5.54 -14.38 -20.70
N PHE A 376 -5.66 -15.24 -19.68
CA PHE A 376 -6.22 -14.87 -18.38
C PHE A 376 -5.31 -13.88 -17.63
N ARG A 377 -5.76 -12.63 -17.41
CA ARG A 377 -4.96 -11.57 -16.78
C ARG A 377 -5.69 -11.05 -15.52
N PRO A 378 -5.52 -11.68 -14.35
CA PRO A 378 -6.17 -11.26 -13.10
C PRO A 378 -5.57 -9.93 -12.62
N ALA A 379 -6.08 -8.82 -13.14
CA ALA A 379 -5.52 -7.48 -12.95
C ALA A 379 -5.83 -6.92 -11.55
N ASN A 380 -6.95 -7.32 -10.94
CA ASN A 380 -7.36 -6.87 -9.63
C ASN A 380 -8.40 -7.82 -8.99
N LEU A 381 -8.68 -7.64 -7.70
CA LEU A 381 -9.67 -8.42 -6.97
C LEU A 381 -10.49 -7.52 -6.04
N THR A 382 -11.68 -7.95 -5.63
CA THR A 382 -12.46 -7.26 -4.59
C THR A 382 -13.33 -8.24 -3.81
N THR A 383 -13.75 -7.84 -2.60
CA THR A 383 -14.71 -8.60 -1.80
C THR A 383 -16.11 -8.02 -1.99
N GLY A 384 -17.07 -8.85 -2.33
CA GLY A 384 -18.46 -8.44 -2.55
C GLY A 384 -19.30 -8.31 -1.28
N PRO A 385 -20.50 -7.70 -1.38
CA PRO A 385 -21.47 -7.61 -0.28
C PRO A 385 -21.97 -8.99 0.18
N ASP A 386 -21.92 -9.99 -0.69
CA ASP A 386 -22.22 -11.40 -0.40
C ASP A 386 -21.15 -12.11 0.45
N GLY A 387 -19.98 -11.47 0.62
CA GLY A 387 -18.84 -12.01 1.36
C GLY A 387 -17.93 -12.91 0.52
N TYR A 388 -18.04 -12.88 -0.81
CA TYR A 388 -17.22 -13.67 -1.73
C TYR A 388 -16.15 -12.83 -2.45
N LEU A 389 -15.21 -13.50 -3.10
CA LEU A 389 -14.09 -12.89 -3.82
C LEU A 389 -14.41 -12.77 -5.31
N TYR A 390 -14.17 -11.60 -5.89
CA TYR A 390 -14.34 -11.32 -7.31
C TYR A 390 -12.99 -11.05 -7.95
N VAL A 391 -12.71 -11.68 -9.09
CA VAL A 391 -11.47 -11.53 -9.87
C VAL A 391 -11.75 -10.72 -11.12
N VAL A 392 -11.06 -9.60 -11.27
CA VAL A 392 -11.11 -8.74 -12.44
C VAL A 392 -10.09 -9.24 -13.46
N ASP A 393 -10.58 -9.80 -14.56
CA ASP A 393 -9.77 -10.39 -15.62
C ASP A 393 -9.79 -9.49 -16.85
N MET A 394 -8.63 -8.86 -17.14
CA MET A 394 -8.49 -7.99 -18.30
C MET A 394 -8.61 -8.76 -19.62
N TYR A 395 -8.34 -10.07 -19.58
CA TYR A 395 -8.31 -11.05 -20.66
C TYR A 395 -7.66 -10.57 -21.97
N ARG A 396 -6.33 -10.68 -22.05
CA ARG A 396 -5.54 -10.16 -23.19
C ARG A 396 -4.42 -11.10 -23.61
N GLN A 397 -4.15 -11.11 -24.92
CA GLN A 397 -3.04 -11.88 -25.49
C GLN A 397 -1.68 -11.40 -24.93
N HIS A 398 -1.49 -10.09 -24.87
CA HIS A 398 -0.29 -9.45 -24.34
C HIS A 398 -0.67 -8.48 -23.23
N ILE A 399 -0.02 -8.61 -22.08
CA ILE A 399 -0.21 -7.67 -20.98
C ILE A 399 0.91 -6.64 -20.95
N GLU A 400 2.11 -6.92 -21.44
CA GLU A 400 3.23 -6.01 -21.32
C GLU A 400 3.09 -4.74 -22.16
N THR A 401 3.56 -3.63 -21.59
CA THR A 401 3.73 -2.39 -22.33
C THR A 401 4.74 -2.57 -23.47
N PRO A 402 4.45 -2.05 -24.68
CA PRO A 402 5.35 -2.22 -25.83
C PRO A 402 6.79 -1.75 -25.56
N VAL A 403 6.98 -0.71 -24.75
CA VAL A 403 8.30 -0.17 -24.39
C VAL A 403 9.21 -1.16 -23.65
N SER A 404 8.62 -2.18 -23.03
CA SER A 404 9.32 -3.20 -22.23
C SER A 404 9.86 -4.37 -23.06
N ILE A 405 9.61 -4.37 -24.36
CA ILE A 405 9.98 -5.43 -25.31
C ILE A 405 10.95 -4.87 -26.37
N PRO A 406 12.02 -5.59 -26.75
CA PRO A 406 12.88 -5.21 -27.88
C PRO A 406 12.13 -5.13 -29.23
N GLU A 407 12.43 -4.14 -30.07
CA GLU A 407 11.74 -3.90 -31.36
C GLU A 407 11.68 -5.11 -32.29
N ASP A 408 12.76 -5.90 -32.35
CA ASP A 408 12.81 -7.08 -33.21
C ASP A 408 11.85 -8.19 -32.79
N LEU A 409 11.47 -8.22 -31.51
CA LEU A 409 10.53 -9.19 -30.94
C LEU A 409 9.06 -8.75 -31.04
N LYS A 410 8.78 -7.49 -31.42
CA LYS A 410 7.41 -6.96 -31.53
C LYS A 410 6.73 -7.24 -32.87
N LYS A 411 7.48 -7.69 -33.87
CA LYS A 411 7.07 -7.70 -35.28
C LYS A 411 5.74 -8.42 -35.56
N ASP A 412 5.39 -9.41 -34.75
CA ASP A 412 4.19 -10.23 -34.88
C ASP A 412 3.19 -10.05 -33.71
N MET A 413 3.37 -9.02 -32.88
CA MET A 413 2.55 -8.77 -31.69
C MET A 413 1.45 -7.74 -31.98
N ASP A 414 0.22 -8.08 -31.61
CA ASP A 414 -0.89 -7.12 -31.52
C ASP A 414 -1.20 -6.84 -30.04
N PHE A 415 -0.77 -5.68 -29.58
CA PHE A 415 -0.92 -5.26 -28.18
C PHE A 415 -2.36 -4.84 -27.82
N ALA A 416 -3.23 -4.61 -28.81
CA ALA A 416 -4.64 -4.32 -28.58
C ALA A 416 -5.50 -5.61 -28.59
N ASN A 417 -4.94 -6.74 -29.00
CA ASN A 417 -5.68 -7.99 -29.13
C ASN A 417 -6.25 -8.47 -27.78
N GLY A 418 -7.58 -8.50 -27.71
CA GLY A 418 -8.34 -8.86 -26.53
C GLY A 418 -8.92 -7.68 -25.75
N GLU A 419 -8.77 -6.44 -26.23
CA GLU A 419 -9.36 -5.26 -25.57
C GLU A 419 -10.88 -5.39 -25.33
N GLN A 420 -11.56 -6.23 -26.13
CA GLN A 420 -12.99 -6.49 -26.09
C GLN A 420 -13.43 -7.71 -25.26
N TYR A 421 -12.51 -8.47 -24.67
CA TYR A 421 -12.81 -9.77 -24.04
C TYR A 421 -12.78 -9.74 -22.51
N GLY A 422 -12.98 -8.57 -21.89
CA GLY A 422 -12.91 -8.41 -20.44
C GLY A 422 -13.90 -9.30 -19.68
N ARG A 423 -13.50 -9.78 -18.50
CA ARG A 423 -14.31 -10.69 -17.67
C ARG A 423 -14.19 -10.37 -16.20
N ILE A 424 -15.23 -10.71 -15.44
CA ILE A 424 -15.18 -10.72 -13.97
C ILE A 424 -15.70 -12.06 -13.50
N TRP A 425 -14.88 -12.72 -12.68
CA TRP A 425 -15.19 -14.02 -12.10
C TRP A 425 -15.58 -13.88 -10.64
N ARG A 426 -16.48 -14.73 -10.17
CA ARG A 426 -16.88 -14.81 -8.76
C ARG A 426 -16.47 -16.17 -8.21
N ILE A 427 -15.74 -16.17 -7.10
CA ILE A 427 -15.26 -17.37 -6.41
C ILE A 427 -16.04 -17.53 -5.11
N PHE A 428 -16.58 -18.73 -4.87
CA PHE A 428 -17.40 -19.04 -3.70
C PHE A 428 -17.18 -20.50 -3.25
N PRO A 429 -17.42 -20.85 -1.97
CA PRO A 429 -17.27 -22.23 -1.52
C PRO A 429 -18.23 -23.19 -2.23
N LYS A 430 -17.79 -24.43 -2.48
CA LYS A 430 -18.65 -25.51 -2.99
C LYS A 430 -19.70 -25.96 -1.97
N GLU A 431 -19.32 -25.95 -0.70
CA GLU A 431 -20.18 -26.36 0.40
C GLU A 431 -20.97 -25.16 0.93
N GLY A 432 -22.22 -25.43 1.31
CA GLY A 432 -23.15 -24.42 1.81
C GLY A 432 -24.05 -23.81 0.72
N GLU A 433 -25.01 -23.01 1.15
CA GLU A 433 -25.88 -22.29 0.23
C GLU A 433 -25.13 -21.11 -0.39
N LYS A 434 -25.08 -21.10 -1.73
CA LYS A 434 -24.56 -19.96 -2.47
C LYS A 434 -25.41 -18.74 -2.16
N ARG A 435 -24.82 -17.74 -1.53
CA ARG A 435 -25.51 -16.48 -1.22
C ARG A 435 -25.87 -15.77 -2.52
N PRO A 436 -27.06 -15.18 -2.65
CA PRO A 436 -27.37 -14.38 -3.83
C PRO A 436 -26.41 -13.20 -3.88
N ALA A 437 -26.07 -12.72 -5.09
CA ALA A 437 -25.46 -11.40 -5.22
C ALA A 437 -26.54 -10.31 -5.04
N ALA A 438 -27.53 -10.52 -4.16
CA ALA A 438 -28.62 -9.59 -3.97
C ALA A 438 -28.09 -8.32 -3.31
N LEU A 439 -28.46 -7.20 -3.92
CA LEU A 439 -27.85 -5.91 -3.69
C LEU A 439 -28.59 -5.17 -2.57
N PRO A 440 -27.96 -4.92 -1.41
CA PRO A 440 -28.62 -4.20 -0.34
C PRO A 440 -28.68 -2.72 -0.67
N ASP A 441 -29.78 -2.05 -0.34
CA ASP A 441 -29.82 -0.58 -0.39
C ASP A 441 -29.62 0.02 1.00
N LEU A 442 -28.37 0.39 1.29
CA LEU A 442 -27.99 1.00 2.56
C LEU A 442 -28.36 2.48 2.64
N ARG A 443 -28.59 3.15 1.51
CA ARG A 443 -28.84 4.60 1.50
C ARG A 443 -30.19 4.96 2.06
N THR A 444 -31.18 4.07 1.91
CA THR A 444 -32.54 4.23 2.44
C THR A 444 -32.65 3.91 3.93
N LYS A 445 -31.63 3.29 4.53
CA LYS A 445 -31.60 2.96 5.96
C LYS A 445 -31.52 4.21 6.84
N THR A 446 -32.19 4.11 7.98
CA THR A 446 -32.12 5.08 9.09
C THR A 446 -30.75 5.06 9.76
N ALA A 447 -30.43 6.09 10.57
CA ALA A 447 -29.19 6.13 11.33
C ALA A 447 -29.02 4.91 12.26
N ALA A 448 -30.10 4.47 12.92
CA ALA A 448 -30.07 3.32 13.83
C ALA A 448 -29.81 2.01 13.08
N GLU A 449 -30.45 1.81 11.93
CA GLU A 449 -30.21 0.63 11.08
C GLU A 449 -28.77 0.60 10.53
N LEU A 450 -28.23 1.76 10.14
CA LEU A 450 -26.83 1.88 9.74
C LEU A 450 -25.88 1.61 10.92
N GLY A 451 -26.20 2.11 12.12
CA GLY A 451 -25.45 1.82 13.34
C GLY A 451 -25.37 0.32 13.61
N GLY A 452 -26.48 -0.41 13.49
CA GLY A 452 -26.50 -1.87 13.66
C GLY A 452 -25.62 -2.62 12.64
N LEU A 453 -25.39 -2.06 11.44
CA LEU A 453 -24.51 -2.66 10.44
C LEU A 453 -23.02 -2.52 10.77
N LEU A 454 -22.64 -1.73 11.77
CA LEU A 454 -21.26 -1.70 12.30
C LEU A 454 -20.90 -3.00 13.04
N GLU A 455 -21.87 -3.87 13.31
CA GLU A 455 -21.69 -5.22 13.88
C GLU A 455 -21.59 -6.32 12.83
N HIS A 456 -21.79 -6.00 11.55
CA HIS A 456 -21.85 -7.02 10.49
C HIS A 456 -20.51 -7.75 10.32
N PRO A 457 -20.48 -9.09 10.11
CA PRO A 457 -19.23 -9.85 10.01
C PRO A 457 -18.39 -9.51 8.78
N ASN A 458 -19.03 -9.20 7.64
CA ASN A 458 -18.36 -8.75 6.42
C ASN A 458 -17.95 -7.26 6.51
N GLN A 459 -16.65 -7.01 6.31
CA GLN A 459 -16.03 -5.68 6.34
C GLN A 459 -16.70 -4.67 5.40
N TRP A 460 -17.19 -5.12 4.23
CA TRP A 460 -17.87 -4.27 3.27
C TRP A 460 -19.07 -3.54 3.89
N TRP A 461 -19.87 -4.25 4.69
CA TRP A 461 -21.06 -3.69 5.32
C TRP A 461 -20.71 -2.66 6.38
N ARG A 462 -19.73 -2.96 7.24
CA ARG A 462 -19.30 -2.03 8.29
C ARG A 462 -18.71 -0.74 7.72
N LEU A 463 -17.83 -0.86 6.72
CA LEU A 463 -17.22 0.31 6.07
C LEU A 463 -18.25 1.17 5.35
N ASN A 464 -19.18 0.56 4.59
CA ASN A 464 -20.21 1.32 3.90
C ASN A 464 -21.18 1.97 4.89
N ALA A 465 -21.59 1.27 5.96
CA ALA A 465 -22.46 1.84 6.99
C ALA A 465 -21.80 3.03 7.69
N GLN A 466 -20.54 2.90 8.12
CA GLN A 466 -19.76 4.00 8.69
C GLN A 466 -19.63 5.16 7.70
N ARG A 467 -19.22 4.90 6.45
CA ARG A 467 -19.06 5.94 5.42
C ARG A 467 -20.37 6.71 5.24
N ILE A 468 -21.51 6.04 5.14
CA ILE A 468 -22.82 6.69 4.95
C ILE A 468 -23.21 7.51 6.19
N LEU A 469 -22.95 7.01 7.41
CA LEU A 469 -23.17 7.79 8.63
C LEU A 469 -22.34 9.08 8.62
N VAL A 470 -21.06 9.00 8.26
CA VAL A 470 -20.18 10.17 8.15
C VAL A 470 -20.63 11.11 7.04
N GLU A 471 -20.95 10.60 5.85
CA GLU A 471 -21.42 11.39 4.70
C GLU A 471 -22.70 12.18 5.02
N LYS A 472 -23.65 11.56 5.75
CA LYS A 472 -24.93 12.15 6.11
C LYS A 472 -24.81 13.14 7.28
N TYR A 473 -23.91 12.86 8.24
CA TYR A 473 -23.97 13.49 9.57
C TYR A 473 -22.68 14.19 10.03
N SER A 474 -21.60 14.25 9.24
CA SER A 474 -20.40 15.03 9.63
C SER A 474 -20.38 16.46 9.07
N TRP A 475 -21.22 16.74 8.07
CA TRP A 475 -21.12 17.98 7.29
C TRP A 475 -21.89 19.14 7.94
N LYS A 476 -21.14 20.12 8.46
CA LYS A 476 -21.68 21.24 9.24
C LYS A 476 -22.13 22.48 8.46
N SER A 477 -22.34 22.39 7.14
CA SER A 477 -22.75 23.57 6.34
C SER A 477 -23.85 23.26 5.32
N GLY A 478 -24.86 24.12 5.23
CA GLY A 478 -25.99 23.99 4.30
C GLY A 478 -27.35 24.23 4.97
N SER A 479 -28.41 24.28 4.16
CA SER A 479 -29.79 24.52 4.60
C SER A 479 -30.37 23.43 5.51
N ASP A 480 -29.82 22.22 5.48
CA ASP A 480 -30.30 21.07 6.27
C ASP A 480 -29.61 20.91 7.64
N TYR A 481 -28.75 21.86 8.02
CA TYR A 481 -27.90 21.79 9.22
C TYR A 481 -28.68 21.48 10.52
N ASN A 482 -29.90 22.02 10.68
CA ASN A 482 -30.72 21.79 11.88
C ASN A 482 -31.33 20.38 11.95
N LEU A 483 -31.68 19.77 10.80
CA LEU A 483 -32.21 18.40 10.75
C LEU A 483 -31.09 17.39 11.01
N ILE A 484 -29.94 17.63 10.40
CA ILE A 484 -28.72 16.82 10.55
C ILE A 484 -28.29 16.81 12.03
N GLN A 485 -28.24 17.97 12.70
CA GLN A 485 -27.95 18.03 14.15
C GLN A 485 -28.92 17.22 15.02
N LYS A 486 -30.20 17.15 14.65
CA LYS A 486 -31.19 16.36 15.40
C LYS A 486 -30.93 14.87 15.24
N GLN A 487 -30.60 14.42 14.03
CA GLN A 487 -30.31 13.01 13.73
C GLN A 487 -28.93 12.57 14.26
N GLU A 488 -27.90 13.43 14.17
CA GLU A 488 -26.61 13.27 14.86
C GLU A 488 -26.84 12.95 16.35
N LYS A 489 -27.59 13.82 17.05
CA LYS A 489 -27.88 13.64 18.49
C LYS A 489 -28.61 12.33 18.81
N THR A 490 -29.36 11.75 17.87
CA THR A 490 -30.06 10.48 18.10
C THR A 490 -29.17 9.25 18.00
N ILE A 491 -28.11 9.26 17.18
CA ILE A 491 -27.25 8.08 16.97
C ILE A 491 -26.04 8.05 17.94
N LEU A 492 -25.61 9.20 18.47
CA LEU A 492 -24.46 9.27 19.39
C LEU A 492 -24.61 8.36 20.63
N PRO A 493 -25.76 8.27 21.32
CA PRO A 493 -25.91 7.38 22.47
C PRO A 493 -25.68 5.90 22.11
N ASP A 494 -26.19 5.47 20.95
CA ASP A 494 -26.03 4.10 20.46
C ASP A 494 -24.56 3.82 20.10
N LEU A 495 -23.90 4.75 19.43
CA LEU A 495 -22.47 4.64 19.11
C LEU A 495 -21.60 4.60 20.39
N ILE A 496 -21.91 5.41 21.40
CA ILE A 496 -21.22 5.36 22.70
C ILE A 496 -21.37 3.98 23.33
N LYS A 497 -22.59 3.41 23.33
CA LYS A 497 -22.84 2.05 23.81
C LYS A 497 -22.06 1.00 23.00
N MET A 498 -21.97 1.16 21.68
CA MET A 498 -21.21 0.27 20.80
C MET A 498 -19.71 0.28 21.05
N THR A 499 -19.15 1.31 21.69
CA THR A 499 -17.74 1.29 22.15
C THR A 499 -17.48 0.24 23.23
N GLU A 500 -18.51 -0.44 23.72
CA GLU A 500 -18.44 -1.54 24.69
C GLU A 500 -18.90 -2.88 24.10
N HIS A 501 -19.14 -2.95 22.78
CA HIS A 501 -19.61 -4.16 22.09
C HIS A 501 -18.61 -5.32 22.22
N ALA A 502 -19.08 -6.57 22.15
CA ALA A 502 -18.21 -7.76 22.28
C ALA A 502 -17.18 -7.86 21.13
N ASP A 503 -17.60 -7.54 19.90
CA ASP A 503 -16.74 -7.52 18.73
C ASP A 503 -15.84 -6.26 18.73
N PRO A 504 -14.49 -6.40 18.77
CA PRO A 504 -13.56 -5.27 18.74
C PRO A 504 -13.66 -4.42 17.48
N ARG A 505 -14.08 -4.99 16.35
CA ARG A 505 -14.23 -4.28 15.08
C ARG A 505 -15.37 -3.29 15.18
N THR A 506 -16.51 -3.71 15.76
CA THR A 506 -17.62 -2.81 16.06
C THR A 506 -17.20 -1.67 16.97
N ARG A 507 -16.44 -1.97 18.04
CA ARG A 507 -15.93 -0.93 18.94
C ARG A 507 -15.11 0.11 18.16
N LEU A 508 -14.22 -0.35 17.28
CA LEU A 508 -13.39 0.52 16.46
C LEU A 508 -14.21 1.39 15.48
N HIS A 509 -15.13 0.77 14.74
CA HIS A 509 -16.03 1.49 13.83
C HIS A 509 -16.87 2.53 14.57
N ALA A 510 -17.39 2.21 15.76
CA ALA A 510 -18.13 3.14 16.60
C ALA A 510 -17.25 4.32 17.05
N ILE A 511 -16.01 4.05 17.51
CA ILE A 511 -15.04 5.09 17.94
C ILE A 511 -14.73 6.07 16.80
N TYR A 512 -14.45 5.58 15.58
CA TYR A 512 -14.16 6.46 14.44
C TYR A 512 -15.38 7.13 13.84
N THR A 513 -16.56 6.53 13.97
CA THR A 513 -17.82 7.22 13.65
C THR A 513 -18.03 8.38 14.63
N LEU A 514 -17.84 8.16 15.94
CA LEU A 514 -17.88 9.22 16.95
C LEU A 514 -16.84 10.32 16.67
N GLU A 515 -15.63 9.98 16.20
CA GLU A 515 -14.59 10.97 15.83
C GLU A 515 -15.04 11.89 14.69
N ALA A 516 -15.71 11.33 13.69
CA ALA A 516 -16.17 12.07 12.52
C ALA A 516 -17.44 12.90 12.81
N LEU A 517 -18.26 12.46 13.77
CA LEU A 517 -19.48 13.16 14.20
C LEU A 517 -19.24 14.10 15.40
N ASP A 518 -17.99 14.37 15.76
CA ASP A 518 -17.58 15.18 16.91
C ASP A 518 -18.19 14.73 18.27
N GLY A 519 -18.49 13.44 18.40
CA GLY A 519 -18.99 12.80 19.62
C GLY A 519 -17.93 12.07 20.45
N LEU A 520 -16.73 11.88 19.92
CA LEU A 520 -15.62 11.24 20.63
C LEU A 520 -15.03 12.18 21.70
N ASN A 521 -14.81 11.67 22.91
CA ASN A 521 -14.23 12.42 24.02
C ASN A 521 -13.08 11.65 24.70
N GLU A 522 -12.35 12.34 25.58
CA GLU A 522 -11.20 11.81 26.30
C GLU A 522 -11.51 10.54 27.10
N THR A 523 -12.69 10.47 27.74
CA THR A 523 -13.09 9.30 28.56
C THR A 523 -13.21 8.04 27.70
N ILE A 524 -13.81 8.16 26.52
CA ILE A 524 -13.95 7.04 25.58
C ILE A 524 -12.56 6.61 25.07
N VAL A 525 -11.72 7.56 24.67
CA VAL A 525 -10.35 7.26 24.21
C VAL A 525 -9.53 6.60 25.32
N LYS A 526 -9.60 7.13 26.55
CA LYS A 526 -8.93 6.54 27.71
C LYS A 526 -9.38 5.12 27.95
N LYS A 527 -10.68 4.82 27.87
CA LYS A 527 -11.19 3.44 27.99
C LYS A 527 -10.63 2.53 26.89
N ALA A 528 -10.57 3.01 25.65
CA ALA A 528 -10.03 2.25 24.52
C ALA A 528 -8.52 1.96 24.63
N LEU A 529 -7.73 2.79 25.33
CA LEU A 529 -6.31 2.51 25.65
C LEU A 529 -6.12 1.30 26.58
N TYR A 530 -7.18 0.81 27.23
CA TYR A 530 -7.19 -0.39 28.06
C TYR A 530 -8.01 -1.54 27.45
N ASP A 531 -8.38 -1.44 26.18
CA ASP A 531 -9.16 -2.46 25.50
C ASP A 531 -8.41 -3.81 25.46
N VAL A 532 -9.14 -4.91 25.57
CA VAL A 532 -8.57 -6.26 25.51
C VAL A 532 -7.96 -6.57 24.14
N HIS A 533 -8.49 -5.98 23.07
CA HIS A 533 -8.06 -6.22 21.71
C HIS A 533 -7.00 -5.21 21.25
N ALA A 534 -5.90 -5.71 20.71
CA ALA A 534 -4.76 -4.89 20.32
C ALA A 534 -5.10 -3.82 19.27
N GLY A 535 -5.86 -4.18 18.23
CA GLY A 535 -6.25 -3.22 17.19
C GLY A 535 -7.06 -2.03 17.70
N VAL A 536 -7.86 -2.20 18.78
CA VAL A 536 -8.55 -1.07 19.41
C VAL A 536 -7.55 -0.20 20.18
N ARG A 537 -6.62 -0.80 20.93
CA ARG A 537 -5.55 -0.06 21.64
C ARG A 537 -4.66 0.74 20.69
N GLU A 538 -4.28 0.15 19.56
CA GLU A 538 -3.43 0.78 18.55
C GLU A 538 -4.06 2.08 18.01
N HIS A 539 -5.33 2.04 17.63
CA HIS A 539 -6.03 3.25 17.21
C HIS A 539 -6.35 4.20 18.36
N ALA A 540 -6.63 3.69 19.57
CA ALA A 540 -6.81 4.53 20.74
C ALA A 540 -5.56 5.38 21.03
N VAL A 541 -4.37 4.81 20.83
CA VAL A 541 -3.09 5.52 20.94
C VAL A 541 -3.00 6.68 19.93
N ILE A 542 -3.39 6.46 18.67
CA ILE A 542 -3.45 7.52 17.64
C ILE A 542 -4.42 8.64 18.06
N LEU A 543 -5.62 8.27 18.54
CA LEU A 543 -6.65 9.21 18.95
C LEU A 543 -6.26 9.97 20.23
N ALA A 544 -5.49 9.34 21.11
CA ALA A 544 -4.98 9.91 22.36
C ALA A 544 -3.97 11.05 22.12
N GLU A 545 -3.38 11.17 20.93
CA GLU A 545 -2.48 12.28 20.57
C GLU A 545 -3.13 13.66 20.74
N LYS A 546 -4.47 13.74 20.63
CA LYS A 546 -5.24 14.98 20.85
C LYS A 546 -5.41 15.35 22.32
N TYR A 547 -5.06 14.47 23.26
CA TYR A 547 -5.29 14.62 24.70
C TYR A 547 -3.96 14.52 25.48
N PRO A 548 -3.25 15.64 25.73
CA PRO A 548 -1.98 15.63 26.45
C PRO A 548 -2.02 14.99 27.84
N SER A 549 -3.18 15.00 28.50
CA SER A 549 -3.45 14.30 29.76
C SER A 549 -3.31 12.78 29.68
N LEU A 550 -3.39 12.18 28.48
CA LEU A 550 -3.27 10.74 28.25
C LEU A 550 -1.84 10.30 27.91
N LEU A 551 -0.86 11.20 27.93
CA LEU A 551 0.55 10.85 27.71
C LEU A 551 1.03 9.70 28.63
N PRO A 552 0.67 9.63 29.93
CA PRO A 552 1.05 8.50 30.77
C PRO A 552 0.52 7.15 30.25
N GLU A 553 -0.72 7.11 29.76
CA GLU A 553 -1.33 5.92 29.17
C GLU A 553 -0.70 5.53 27.84
N ILE A 554 -0.33 6.51 27.00
CA ILE A 554 0.43 6.27 25.76
C ILE A 554 1.80 5.67 26.10
N ILE A 555 2.55 6.26 27.04
CA ILE A 555 3.86 5.76 27.47
C ILE A 555 3.74 4.34 28.03
N ARG A 556 2.71 4.04 28.84
CA ARG A 556 2.47 2.69 29.35
C ARG A 556 2.34 1.65 28.22
N LEU A 557 1.71 2.02 27.11
CA LEU A 557 1.52 1.11 25.97
C LEU A 557 2.78 0.93 25.13
N THR A 558 3.88 1.67 25.37
CA THR A 558 5.18 1.38 24.74
C THR A 558 5.77 0.03 25.16
N ASP A 559 5.28 -0.54 26.26
CA ASP A 559 5.60 -1.89 26.75
C ASP A 559 4.44 -2.89 26.48
N ASP A 560 3.50 -2.58 25.57
CA ASP A 560 2.45 -3.53 25.18
C ASP A 560 3.05 -4.80 24.56
N LEU A 561 2.43 -5.95 24.84
CA LEU A 561 2.90 -7.24 24.32
C LEU A 561 2.68 -7.38 22.81
N THR A 562 1.74 -6.63 22.23
CA THR A 562 1.54 -6.59 20.79
C THR A 562 2.48 -5.55 20.15
N PRO A 563 3.43 -5.96 19.29
CA PRO A 563 4.43 -5.06 18.73
C PRO A 563 3.84 -3.85 17.98
N GLN A 564 2.71 -4.01 17.28
CA GLN A 564 2.02 -2.95 16.56
C GLN A 564 1.54 -1.85 17.52
N VAL A 565 0.92 -2.23 18.64
CA VAL A 565 0.48 -1.27 19.69
C VAL A 565 1.67 -0.56 20.30
N ALA A 566 2.70 -1.30 20.69
CA ALA A 566 3.89 -0.73 21.31
C ALA A 566 4.65 0.20 20.36
N TYR A 567 4.70 -0.14 19.08
CA TYR A 567 5.32 0.67 18.04
C TYR A 567 4.52 1.96 17.80
N GLN A 568 3.20 1.86 17.66
CA GLN A 568 2.32 3.01 17.53
C GLN A 568 2.40 3.93 18.76
N ALA A 569 2.53 3.36 19.97
CA ALA A 569 2.76 4.10 21.21
C ALA A 569 4.12 4.83 21.22
N ALA A 570 5.17 4.22 20.68
CA ALA A 570 6.46 4.88 20.51
C ALA A 570 6.37 6.09 19.57
N LEU A 571 5.70 5.93 18.43
CA LEU A 571 5.47 6.99 17.45
C LEU A 571 4.68 8.15 18.07
N SER A 572 3.61 7.83 18.79
CA SER A 572 2.70 8.78 19.42
C SER A 572 3.34 9.48 20.61
N THR A 573 4.14 8.78 21.41
CA THR A 573 4.96 9.37 22.48
C THR A 573 5.86 10.48 21.92
N GLY A 574 6.46 10.25 20.75
CA GLY A 574 7.29 11.25 20.08
C GLY A 574 6.55 12.49 19.56
N GLN A 575 5.20 12.51 19.59
CA GLN A 575 4.43 13.73 19.27
C GLN A 575 4.45 14.72 20.44
N PHE A 576 4.78 14.25 21.64
CA PHE A 576 4.84 15.06 22.84
C PHE A 576 6.28 15.49 23.12
N ASN A 577 6.40 16.73 23.61
CA ASN A 577 7.63 17.26 24.16
C ASN A 577 7.63 17.07 25.69
N GLY A 578 8.80 16.96 26.30
CA GLY A 578 8.92 16.85 27.76
C GLY A 578 9.89 15.76 28.20
N LYS A 579 10.20 15.75 29.49
CA LYS A 579 11.18 14.81 30.07
C LYS A 579 10.63 13.39 30.10
N GLU A 580 9.32 13.24 30.30
CA GLU A 580 8.60 11.98 30.36
C GLU A 580 8.63 11.27 29.01
N ALA A 581 8.27 11.98 27.93
CA ALA A 581 8.34 11.45 26.57
C ALA A 581 9.78 11.10 26.17
N LEU A 582 10.74 11.99 26.47
CA LEU A 582 12.16 11.72 26.20
C LEU A 582 12.67 10.47 26.96
N ALA A 583 12.28 10.31 28.22
CA ALA A 583 12.66 9.15 29.03
C ALA A 583 12.06 7.84 28.51
N ALA A 584 10.81 7.87 28.05
CA ALA A 584 10.16 6.73 27.43
C ALA A 584 10.88 6.34 26.12
N LEU A 585 11.14 7.30 25.24
CA LEU A 585 11.87 7.08 23.99
C LEU A 585 13.29 6.54 24.24
N ALA A 586 13.99 7.02 25.28
CA ALA A 586 15.31 6.52 25.66
C ALA A 586 15.24 5.06 26.13
N GLY A 587 14.21 4.70 26.90
CA GLY A 587 13.96 3.30 27.29
C GLY A 587 13.70 2.39 26.08
N ILE A 588 12.97 2.89 25.07
CA ILE A 588 12.74 2.16 23.82
C ILE A 588 14.06 2.00 23.06
N ALA A 589 14.87 3.05 22.93
CA ALA A 589 16.18 2.96 22.28
C ALA A 589 17.09 1.93 22.96
N GLU A 590 17.10 1.86 24.30
CA GLU A 590 17.87 0.85 25.04
C GLU A 590 17.44 -0.59 24.73
N LYS A 591 16.13 -0.83 24.62
CA LYS A 591 15.55 -2.17 24.43
C LYS A 591 15.54 -2.63 22.97
N GLN A 592 15.26 -1.72 22.03
CA GLN A 592 14.81 -2.06 20.67
C GLN A 592 15.76 -1.61 19.56
N SER A 593 16.93 -1.02 19.87
CA SER A 593 17.84 -0.46 18.85
C SER A 593 18.33 -1.45 17.80
N GLU A 594 18.27 -2.77 18.02
CA GLU A 594 18.65 -3.75 16.99
C GLU A 594 17.68 -3.75 15.79
N ASN A 595 16.40 -3.42 16.02
CA ASN A 595 15.40 -3.35 14.96
C ASN A 595 15.35 -1.94 14.32
N ALA A 596 15.45 -1.89 12.98
CA ALA A 596 15.52 -0.64 12.22
C ALA A 596 14.25 0.22 12.36
N SER A 597 13.07 -0.39 12.38
CA SER A 597 11.80 0.32 12.50
C SER A 597 11.71 1.06 13.83
N TRP A 598 12.17 0.45 14.92
CA TRP A 598 12.19 1.05 16.25
C TRP A 598 13.19 2.18 16.38
N ARG A 599 14.39 2.04 15.80
CA ARG A 599 15.33 3.17 15.68
C ARG A 599 14.67 4.35 14.96
N LEU A 600 14.01 4.07 13.84
CA LEU A 600 13.32 5.10 13.06
C LEU A 600 12.17 5.76 13.83
N ALA A 601 11.39 4.99 14.60
CA ALA A 601 10.34 5.53 15.46
C ALA A 601 10.88 6.53 16.49
N VAL A 602 11.98 6.18 17.18
CA VAL A 602 12.64 7.08 18.14
C VAL A 602 13.19 8.32 17.44
N LEU A 603 14.00 8.12 16.40
CA LEU A 603 14.73 9.17 15.70
C LEU A 603 13.83 10.10 14.89
N SER A 604 12.60 9.69 14.57
CA SER A 604 11.64 10.53 13.85
C SER A 604 11.02 11.61 14.73
N SER A 605 11.25 11.60 16.05
CA SER A 605 10.79 12.64 16.97
C SER A 605 11.90 13.66 17.27
N ASP A 606 11.53 14.91 17.54
CA ASP A 606 12.52 15.94 17.90
C ASP A 606 13.27 15.58 19.18
N GLY A 607 12.55 15.14 20.22
CA GLY A 607 13.14 14.69 21.48
C GLY A 607 14.04 13.46 21.28
N GLY A 608 13.56 12.45 20.55
CA GLY A 608 14.30 11.21 20.32
C GLY A 608 15.52 11.33 19.41
N SER A 609 15.65 12.45 18.69
CA SER A 609 16.80 12.78 17.83
C SER A 609 17.64 13.96 18.34
N SER A 610 17.44 14.35 19.59
CA SER A 610 18.13 15.48 20.21
C SER A 610 19.48 15.10 20.83
N PRO A 611 20.40 16.06 21.06
CA PRO A 611 21.57 15.82 21.91
C PRO A 611 21.19 15.39 23.34
N GLU A 612 20.08 15.88 23.88
CA GLU A 612 19.55 15.53 25.19
C GLU A 612 19.19 14.04 25.30
N MET A 613 18.72 13.41 24.22
CA MET A 613 18.55 11.95 24.15
C MET A 613 19.88 11.24 24.42
N GLY A 614 20.96 11.66 23.76
CA GLY A 614 22.29 11.09 23.99
C GLY A 614 22.73 11.23 25.43
N GLN A 615 22.60 12.44 26.00
CA GLN A 615 22.95 12.70 27.41
C GLN A 615 22.15 11.81 28.37
N LEU A 616 20.86 11.62 28.09
CA LEU A 616 19.99 10.77 28.89
C LEU A 616 20.44 9.30 28.82
N LEU A 617 20.75 8.78 27.63
CA LEU A 617 21.26 7.41 27.46
C LEU A 617 22.58 7.18 28.22
N VAL A 618 23.47 8.17 28.27
CA VAL A 618 24.69 8.11 29.11
C VAL A 618 24.32 8.06 30.59
N SER A 619 23.45 8.97 31.05
CA SER A 619 23.08 9.07 32.47
C SER A 619 22.36 7.82 33.01
N ARG A 620 21.61 7.12 32.15
CA ARG A 620 20.93 5.87 32.49
C ARG A 620 21.88 4.68 32.59
N GLY A 621 23.07 4.79 32.01
CA GLY A 621 24.15 3.81 32.17
C GLY A 621 23.92 2.45 31.51
N ASN A 622 22.78 2.18 30.87
CA ASN A 622 22.49 0.88 30.25
C ASN A 622 22.87 0.80 28.78
N PHE A 623 22.77 1.91 28.05
CA PHE A 623 22.90 1.91 26.60
C PHE A 623 24.32 1.58 26.13
N PHE A 624 25.32 2.26 26.70
CA PHE A 624 26.73 2.24 26.27
C PHE A 624 27.57 1.10 26.86
N ASN A 625 26.99 0.22 27.70
CA ASN A 625 27.73 -0.89 28.34
C ASN A 625 28.27 -1.93 27.36
N ALA A 626 27.61 -2.11 26.22
CA ALA A 626 28.03 -3.06 25.19
C ALA A 626 27.63 -2.54 23.80
N ALA A 627 28.62 -2.47 22.91
CA ALA A 627 28.40 -2.14 21.51
C ALA A 627 27.65 -3.27 20.80
N ALA A 628 26.63 -2.90 20.02
CA ALA A 628 25.84 -3.78 19.18
C ALA A 628 25.53 -3.06 17.86
N PRO A 629 25.37 -3.78 16.73
CA PRO A 629 25.20 -3.16 15.42
C PRO A 629 24.09 -2.11 15.37
N GLY A 630 22.91 -2.40 15.92
CA GLY A 630 21.79 -1.47 15.95
C GLY A 630 22.00 -0.27 16.87
N LYS A 631 22.58 -0.48 18.06
CA LYS A 631 22.94 0.63 18.97
C LYS A 631 23.98 1.57 18.35
N LEU A 632 25.02 1.01 17.72
CA LEU A 632 26.03 1.80 16.99
C LEU A 632 25.37 2.58 15.86
N LYS A 633 24.43 1.95 15.15
CA LYS A 633 23.68 2.61 14.08
C LYS A 633 22.81 3.76 14.60
N LEU A 634 22.15 3.60 15.75
CA LEU A 634 21.41 4.69 16.40
C LEU A 634 22.32 5.88 16.73
N VAL A 635 23.51 5.63 17.29
CA VAL A 635 24.49 6.69 17.60
C VAL A 635 25.01 7.38 16.34
N GLU A 636 25.28 6.62 15.27
CA GLU A 636 25.62 7.18 13.96
C GLU A 636 24.49 8.07 13.43
N ASP A 637 23.24 7.62 13.49
CA ASP A 637 22.09 8.36 12.96
C ASP A 637 21.76 9.60 13.81
N LEU A 638 21.93 9.55 15.14
CA LEU A 638 21.90 10.74 16.01
C LEU A 638 22.97 11.76 15.60
N GLY A 639 24.20 11.29 15.36
CA GLY A 639 25.28 12.12 14.85
C GLY A 639 24.94 12.75 13.50
N TYR A 640 24.38 11.98 12.58
CA TYR A 640 23.90 12.46 11.29
C TYR A 640 22.87 13.58 11.45
N ILE A 641 21.84 13.34 12.27
CA ILE A 641 20.76 14.31 12.48
C ILE A 641 21.30 15.60 13.07
N ALA A 642 22.13 15.54 14.11
CA ALA A 642 22.75 16.74 14.69
C ALA A 642 23.62 17.50 13.68
N GLY A 643 24.42 16.80 12.89
CA GLY A 643 25.24 17.39 11.83
C GLY A 643 24.41 18.04 10.72
N ALA A 644 23.30 17.41 10.31
CA ALA A 644 22.41 17.90 9.25
C ALA A 644 21.49 19.03 9.72
N ARG A 645 21.02 18.97 10.97
CA ARG A 645 20.20 20.00 11.62
C ARG A 645 21.01 21.25 11.88
N ASN A 646 22.28 21.09 12.29
CA ASN A 646 23.18 22.18 12.66
C ASN A 646 22.52 23.17 13.63
N GLY A 647 21.82 22.61 14.62
CA GLY A 647 21.28 23.36 15.75
C GLY A 647 22.41 23.96 16.58
N LYS A 648 22.08 25.02 17.31
CA LYS A 648 23.06 25.70 18.18
C LYS A 648 23.52 24.71 19.26
N ASN A 649 24.82 24.47 19.34
CA ASN A 649 25.46 23.48 20.22
C ASN A 649 25.12 22.01 19.97
N ASP A 650 24.38 21.62 18.92
CA ASP A 650 24.02 20.19 18.72
C ASP A 650 25.27 19.32 18.55
N VAL A 651 26.14 19.73 17.62
CA VAL A 651 27.41 19.06 17.34
C VAL A 651 28.34 19.13 18.55
N ALA A 652 28.41 20.28 19.22
CA ALA A 652 29.25 20.44 20.42
C ALA A 652 28.81 19.48 21.54
N SER A 653 27.51 19.39 21.80
CA SER A 653 26.92 18.54 22.86
C SER A 653 27.14 17.06 22.58
N LEU A 654 27.01 16.62 21.33
CA LEU A 654 27.34 15.22 20.97
C LEU A 654 28.84 14.93 21.08
N LEU A 655 29.72 15.88 20.71
CA LEU A 655 31.16 15.69 20.88
C LEU A 655 31.59 15.70 22.35
N GLU A 656 30.90 16.45 23.21
CA GLU A 656 31.06 16.37 24.65
C GLU A 656 30.70 14.97 25.16
N LEU A 657 29.55 14.43 24.72
CA LEU A 657 29.12 13.08 25.04
C LEU A 657 30.13 12.02 24.59
N VAL A 658 30.67 12.13 23.37
CA VAL A 658 31.69 11.22 22.85
C VAL A 658 32.96 11.24 23.69
N ASN A 659 33.30 12.40 24.27
CA ASN A 659 34.44 12.57 25.17
C ASN A 659 34.17 12.15 26.63
N SER A 660 32.96 11.69 26.96
CA SER A 660 32.61 11.22 28.30
C SER A 660 33.23 9.84 28.57
N PRO A 661 33.53 9.49 29.84
CA PRO A 661 34.11 8.18 30.18
C PRO A 661 33.26 6.99 29.70
N ALA A 662 31.93 7.10 29.79
CA ALA A 662 31.02 6.02 29.39
C ALA A 662 31.11 5.69 27.89
N VAL A 663 31.31 6.69 27.05
CA VAL A 663 31.34 6.54 25.58
C VAL A 663 32.76 6.29 25.07
N SER A 664 33.75 6.99 25.65
CA SER A 664 35.16 6.87 25.26
C SER A 664 35.83 5.55 25.66
N ALA A 665 35.20 4.76 26.54
CA ALA A 665 35.70 3.44 26.95
C ALA A 665 35.73 2.42 25.79
N ASP A 666 34.83 2.52 24.81
CA ASP A 666 34.84 1.72 23.59
C ASP A 666 34.93 2.64 22.36
N PRO A 667 36.02 2.58 21.57
CA PRO A 667 36.23 3.46 20.43
C PRO A 667 35.18 3.32 19.32
N GLN A 668 34.41 2.22 19.30
CA GLN A 668 33.34 2.02 18.32
C GLN A 668 32.25 3.09 18.43
N TRP A 669 31.89 3.52 19.65
CA TRP A 669 30.89 4.56 19.87
C TRP A 669 31.32 5.90 19.30
N ALA A 670 32.56 6.29 19.61
CA ALA A 670 33.15 7.52 19.10
C ALA A 670 33.23 7.50 17.58
N ALA A 671 33.67 6.38 16.99
CA ALA A 671 33.72 6.22 15.54
C ALA A 671 32.34 6.33 14.88
N ALA A 672 31.30 5.72 15.46
CA ALA A 672 29.93 5.80 14.96
C ALA A 672 29.40 7.24 14.99
N ALA A 673 29.52 7.94 16.13
CA ALA A 673 29.07 9.31 16.29
C ALA A 673 29.77 10.27 15.31
N LEU A 674 31.11 10.20 15.22
CA LEU A 674 31.89 11.06 14.32
C LEU A 674 31.57 10.80 12.84
N THR A 675 31.38 9.53 12.46
CA THR A 675 30.96 9.14 11.11
C THR A 675 29.61 9.77 10.77
N GLY A 676 28.65 9.66 11.70
CA GLY A 676 27.33 10.27 11.60
C GLY A 676 27.41 11.77 11.38
N ILE A 677 28.06 12.50 12.30
CA ILE A 677 28.20 13.96 12.24
C ILE A 677 28.86 14.38 10.92
N SER A 678 29.94 13.70 10.51
CA SER A 678 30.62 13.98 9.23
C SER A 678 29.70 13.84 8.03
N LYS A 679 28.86 12.79 7.99
CA LYS A 679 27.86 12.59 6.93
C LYS A 679 26.76 13.66 6.97
N GLY A 680 26.28 14.03 8.16
CA GLY A 680 25.25 15.04 8.36
C GLY A 680 25.70 16.45 7.94
N VAL A 681 26.89 16.86 8.38
CA VAL A 681 27.48 18.18 8.05
C VAL A 681 27.66 18.34 6.53
N LYS A 682 27.98 17.26 5.81
CA LYS A 682 28.08 17.28 4.33
C LYS A 682 26.74 17.55 3.63
N LYS A 683 25.61 17.40 4.32
CA LYS A 683 24.26 17.71 3.79
C LYS A 683 23.83 19.14 4.07
N LEU A 684 24.60 19.92 4.83
CA LEU A 684 24.28 21.31 5.10
C LEU A 684 24.30 22.13 3.83
N THR A 685 23.17 22.77 3.55
CA THR A 685 23.05 23.79 2.50
C THR A 685 23.60 25.14 2.97
N ASN A 686 23.55 25.42 4.28
CA ASN A 686 24.07 26.64 4.90
C ASN A 686 25.07 26.31 6.03
N LYS A 687 26.37 26.47 5.76
CA LYS A 687 27.42 26.24 6.77
C LYS A 687 27.50 27.43 7.74
N ARG A 688 27.38 27.14 9.04
CA ARG A 688 27.73 28.10 10.11
C ARG A 688 29.21 27.96 10.45
N GLU A 689 29.81 29.04 10.95
CA GLU A 689 31.15 28.94 11.55
C GLU A 689 31.10 27.97 12.73
N ALA A 690 32.09 27.09 12.82
CA ALA A 690 32.14 26.09 13.88
C ALA A 690 32.28 26.77 15.24
N GLU A 691 31.46 26.37 16.20
CA GLU A 691 31.53 26.87 17.56
C GLU A 691 32.88 26.51 18.19
N LYS A 692 33.45 27.41 19.00
CA LYS A 692 34.77 27.18 19.64
C LYS A 692 34.86 25.86 20.43
N GLN A 693 33.75 25.41 21.01
CA GLN A 693 33.69 24.16 21.76
C GLN A 693 33.90 22.93 20.85
N VAL A 694 33.41 22.97 19.60
CA VAL A 694 33.58 21.89 18.63
C VAL A 694 35.08 21.63 18.38
N SER A 695 35.86 22.69 18.11
CA SER A 695 37.30 22.58 17.92
C SER A 695 38.01 21.99 19.14
N LYS A 696 37.62 22.42 20.35
CA LYS A 696 38.16 21.92 21.62
C LYS A 696 37.89 20.42 21.80
N HIS A 697 36.66 19.97 21.56
CA HIS A 697 36.30 18.56 21.71
C HIS A 697 36.97 17.66 20.66
N LEU A 698 37.11 18.13 19.41
CA LEU A 698 37.81 17.39 18.37
C LEU A 698 39.31 17.25 18.67
N GLN A 699 39.95 18.32 19.16
CA GLN A 699 41.35 18.27 19.57
C GLN A 699 41.59 17.27 20.72
N LYS A 700 40.64 17.16 21.66
CA LYS A 700 40.72 16.15 22.72
C LYS A 700 40.72 14.72 22.16
N LEU A 701 39.85 14.44 21.19
CA LEU A 701 39.74 13.12 20.53
C LEU A 701 40.98 12.78 19.69
N GLU A 702 41.57 13.75 19.00
CA GLU A 702 42.82 13.54 18.27
C GLU A 702 43.98 13.16 19.18
N ASN A 703 44.05 13.79 20.36
CA ASN A 703 45.20 13.62 21.27
C ASN A 703 45.10 12.35 22.14
N HIS A 704 43.88 11.84 22.41
CA HIS A 704 43.68 10.81 23.45
C HIS A 704 42.86 9.59 23.01
N SER A 705 42.58 9.43 21.72
CA SER A 705 41.78 8.29 21.23
C SER A 705 42.57 7.34 20.33
N SER A 706 41.94 6.22 19.94
CA SER A 706 42.50 5.24 19.00
C SER A 706 42.67 5.84 17.60
N ASP A 707 43.53 5.25 16.78
CA ASP A 707 43.82 5.76 15.43
C ASP A 707 42.56 5.88 14.54
N ALA A 708 41.60 4.96 14.70
CA ALA A 708 40.32 5.01 14.01
C ALA A 708 39.50 6.27 14.39
N VAL A 709 39.47 6.63 15.67
CA VAL A 709 38.77 7.82 16.16
C VAL A 709 39.50 9.09 15.74
N ARG A 710 40.85 9.11 15.78
CA ARG A 710 41.65 10.26 15.30
C ARG A 710 41.41 10.53 13.82
N LYS A 711 41.35 9.47 13.01
CA LYS A 711 41.05 9.58 11.57
C LYS A 711 39.68 10.23 11.35
N GLN A 712 38.64 9.75 12.06
CA GLN A 712 37.29 10.31 11.94
C GLN A 712 37.20 11.75 12.45
N ALA A 713 37.88 12.10 13.55
CA ALA A 713 37.95 13.47 14.06
C ALA A 713 38.60 14.42 13.05
N THR A 714 39.68 13.98 12.39
CA THR A 714 40.36 14.73 11.32
C THR A 714 39.44 14.94 10.12
N GLU A 715 38.71 13.90 9.69
CA GLU A 715 37.74 13.99 8.61
C GLU A 715 36.60 14.97 8.95
N LEU A 716 36.13 14.99 10.19
CA LEU A 716 35.10 15.91 10.65
C LEU A 716 35.59 17.36 10.72
N LYS A 717 36.81 17.62 11.21
CA LYS A 717 37.42 18.97 11.13
C LYS A 717 37.45 19.50 9.70
N LYS A 718 37.86 18.65 8.75
CA LYS A 718 37.87 18.99 7.34
C LYS A 718 36.45 19.30 6.81
N ALA A 719 35.44 18.53 7.21
CA ALA A 719 34.05 18.79 6.81
C ALA A 719 33.51 20.13 7.34
N LEU A 720 33.95 20.52 8.55
CA LEU A 720 33.57 21.75 9.25
C LEU A 720 34.47 22.96 8.94
N ASN A 721 35.49 22.80 8.10
CA ASN A 721 36.50 23.84 7.80
C ASN A 721 37.22 24.38 9.07
N ILE A 722 37.53 23.50 10.02
CA ILE A 722 38.31 23.82 11.21
C ILE A 722 39.79 23.52 10.91
N ASN A 723 40.65 24.54 11.07
CA ASN A 723 42.09 24.43 10.86
C ASN A 723 42.82 23.76 12.03
#